data_AF-A0A3D0F339-F1
#
_entry.id   AF-A0A3D0F339-F1
#
_cell.length_a   1.000
_cell.length_b   1.000
_cell.length_c   1.000
_cell.angle_alpha   90.00
_cell.angle_beta   90.00
_cell.angle_gamma   90.00
#
_symmetry.space_group_name_H-M   'P 1'
#
loop_
_entity.id
_entity.type
_entity.pdbx_description
1 polymer ?
#
loop_
_entity_poly.entity_id
_entity_poly.type
_entity_poly.pdbx_seq_one_letter_code
_entity_poly.pdbx_strand_id
1 'polypeptide(L)'
;MMKRFVTILLISFSILQAGLLNAKPAKRAVAIVVDKATYDNCKNSIDGFAGSVMTDGLVPIIMVDKWGVPDSLRAELYKLYVEKNLEGAVFIGNIPVPMIRNGQHLSTAFKMDQRRAWEDSSIPSDRYYDDFDLKFEYIKRDSVHTLFHYYNLSDDSPHRINCDIYSARIKPPVVPGKNSYELINEYLDKAVREKGIKRGITDVSYFAGHGYNSNCMVSRADERVTLIEQFNIFREGKGKLNFIDFTFDDYVKQRLMAELSREDLDLAILHHHGSEDAQLLNGSPITNSANIWLDLTKKFFRGKIRNAEDTTASKKYYVENYSVPESWVENAFNPEVMKKDSLDDASMDINIPDMYGYKSNVPVILIDACFNGSFHLDDYISGHYIFNEGKTVVVKANSVNTLQDTWTNQLIGLMDLGVSVGNWAKGQMTLESHLIGDPTFRYTSSRTDLNWLDEALVLKKSDEKLWRKAMKDSNPELKSLAMKMLFFAGKITTDELLTIQRGESRPTVRLQAFYLINKKDNPNLVASIRAGLYDNYELIRRFAAKEASTNLSPELIDDVFKIRYAPGTSKRVEFQLNGGCETYSKVEALKAFERVVESKSEQWYKNKSADKKRLLYTLDRAEKEFAALLDSEVAVKNKRFTITALRNSNSIAYIDILFKFLRTSQDADLKIYLAEAFGWYTNSSKRSEIVAVCKEQANIEKNEAVKKELLRTVYRLTY
;
A
#
# COMPACT_ATOMS: atom_id res chain seq x y z
N MET A 1 -50.19 -24.78 51.31
CA MET A 1 -49.72 -23.42 50.95
C MET A 1 -48.20 -23.32 50.74
N MET A 2 -47.36 -23.99 51.53
CA MET A 2 -45.89 -23.86 51.47
C MET A 2 -45.25 -24.26 50.12
N LYS A 3 -45.76 -25.29 49.42
CA LYS A 3 -45.20 -25.71 48.12
C LYS A 3 -45.44 -24.71 46.98
N ARG A 4 -46.53 -23.93 47.00
CA ARG A 4 -46.80 -22.91 45.96
C ARG A 4 -45.92 -21.66 46.13
N PHE A 5 -45.55 -21.31 47.37
CA PHE A 5 -44.66 -20.16 47.63
C PHE A 5 -43.21 -20.41 47.20
N VAL A 6 -42.70 -21.64 47.40
CA VAL A 6 -41.33 -22.01 47.00
C VAL A 6 -41.16 -22.05 45.47
N THR A 7 -42.18 -22.51 44.73
CA THR A 7 -42.14 -22.52 43.25
C THR A 7 -42.21 -21.12 42.66
N ILE A 8 -42.98 -20.19 43.26
CA ILE A 8 -43.04 -18.80 42.81
C ILE A 8 -41.72 -18.06 43.11
N LEU A 9 -41.06 -18.36 44.25
CA LEU A 9 -39.75 -17.79 44.57
C LEU A 9 -38.64 -18.28 43.62
N LEU A 10 -38.65 -19.56 43.23
CA LEU A 10 -37.67 -20.13 42.29
C LEU A 10 -37.86 -19.61 40.85
N ILE A 11 -39.09 -19.38 40.40
CA ILE A 11 -39.36 -18.79 39.08
C ILE A 11 -38.97 -17.31 39.06
N SER A 12 -39.23 -16.55 40.13
CA SER A 12 -38.81 -15.14 40.23
C SER A 12 -37.28 -14.97 40.35
N PHE A 13 -36.57 -15.90 41.01
CA PHE A 13 -35.11 -15.91 41.04
C PHE A 13 -34.49 -16.29 39.68
N SER A 14 -35.15 -17.18 38.93
CA SER A 14 -34.74 -17.56 37.57
C SER A 14 -34.97 -16.44 36.55
N ILE A 15 -36.03 -15.64 36.72
CA ILE A 15 -36.31 -14.47 35.88
C ILE A 15 -35.37 -13.28 36.21
N LEU A 16 -34.97 -13.11 37.49
CA LEU A 16 -33.94 -12.13 37.85
C LEU A 16 -32.53 -12.51 37.38
N GLN A 17 -32.18 -13.81 37.34
CA GLN A 17 -30.90 -14.26 36.76
C GLN A 17 -30.89 -14.23 35.22
N ALA A 18 -32.05 -14.42 34.57
CA ALA A 18 -32.16 -14.23 33.11
C ALA A 18 -32.06 -12.75 32.69
N GLY A 19 -32.40 -11.80 33.58
CA GLY A 19 -32.20 -10.36 33.36
C GLY A 19 -30.76 -9.88 33.50
N LEU A 20 -29.87 -10.66 34.13
CA LEU A 20 -28.45 -10.33 34.35
C LEU A 20 -27.50 -10.94 33.31
N LEU A 21 -28.01 -11.73 32.35
CA LEU A 21 -27.20 -12.37 31.30
C LEU A 21 -27.38 -11.77 29.89
N ASN A 22 -28.23 -10.76 29.73
CA ASN A 22 -28.20 -9.90 28.55
C ASN A 22 -27.41 -8.64 28.88
N ALA A 23 -26.08 -8.78 29.00
CA ALA A 23 -25.21 -7.63 28.84
C ALA A 23 -25.59 -6.98 27.51
N LYS A 24 -26.08 -5.72 27.54
CA LYS A 24 -26.29 -4.96 26.30
C LYS A 24 -25.01 -5.09 25.47
N PRO A 25 -25.08 -5.36 24.16
CA PRO A 25 -23.89 -5.47 23.34
C PRO A 25 -23.03 -4.23 23.55
N ALA A 26 -21.74 -4.44 23.79
CA ALA A 26 -20.80 -3.37 24.04
C ALA A 26 -20.81 -2.44 22.84
N LYS A 27 -21.33 -1.21 23.02
CA LYS A 27 -21.43 -0.26 21.91
C LYS A 27 -20.04 0.18 21.49
N ARG A 28 -19.73 0.05 20.20
CA ARG A 28 -18.50 0.53 19.57
C ARG A 28 -18.53 2.06 19.47
N ALA A 29 -17.39 2.71 19.69
CA ALA A 29 -17.28 4.16 19.67
C ALA A 29 -16.41 4.67 18.51
N VAL A 30 -16.69 5.89 18.04
CA VAL A 30 -15.85 6.61 17.05
C VAL A 30 -15.51 7.99 17.60
N ALA A 31 -14.23 8.32 17.62
CA ALA A 31 -13.76 9.65 18.01
C ALA A 31 -13.85 10.61 16.83
N ILE A 32 -14.47 11.76 17.04
CA ILE A 32 -14.49 12.88 16.10
C ILE A 32 -13.56 13.94 16.69
N VAL A 33 -12.32 13.96 16.22
CA VAL A 33 -11.26 14.82 16.72
C VAL A 33 -11.20 16.07 15.87
N VAL A 34 -11.29 17.25 16.49
CA VAL A 34 -11.37 18.51 15.77
C VAL A 34 -10.60 19.60 16.50
N ASP A 35 -9.85 20.45 15.79
CA ASP A 35 -9.19 21.59 16.42
C ASP A 35 -10.23 22.65 16.87
N LYS A 36 -9.87 23.46 17.86
CA LYS A 36 -10.78 24.46 18.43
C LYS A 36 -11.37 25.40 17.38
N ALA A 37 -10.55 25.93 16.46
CA ALA A 37 -11.01 26.91 15.50
C ALA A 37 -12.00 26.30 14.50
N THR A 38 -11.72 25.07 14.04
CA THR A 38 -12.65 24.32 13.20
C THR A 38 -13.95 24.00 13.93
N TYR A 39 -13.89 23.57 15.21
CA TYR A 39 -15.10 23.30 15.99
C TYR A 39 -15.99 24.53 16.13
N ASP A 40 -15.40 25.68 16.48
CA ASP A 40 -16.14 26.92 16.69
C ASP A 40 -16.85 27.40 15.41
N ASN A 41 -16.24 27.20 14.23
CA ASN A 41 -16.79 27.63 12.94
C ASN A 41 -17.69 26.59 12.25
N CYS A 42 -17.55 25.30 12.60
CA CYS A 42 -18.24 24.18 11.93
C CYS A 42 -19.13 23.34 12.85
N LYS A 43 -19.44 23.84 14.06
CA LYS A 43 -20.13 23.09 15.12
C LYS A 43 -21.38 22.35 14.64
N ASN A 44 -22.26 23.02 13.89
CA ASN A 44 -23.53 22.44 13.46
C ASN A 44 -23.34 21.24 12.52
N SER A 45 -22.46 21.36 11.53
CA SER A 45 -22.17 20.26 10.60
C SER A 45 -21.40 19.12 11.29
N ILE A 46 -20.54 19.42 12.28
CA ILE A 46 -19.89 18.40 13.13
C ILE A 46 -20.92 17.63 13.98
N ASP A 47 -21.87 18.34 14.61
CA ASP A 47 -22.94 17.70 15.39
C ASP A 47 -23.87 16.86 14.49
N GLY A 48 -24.18 17.34 13.28
CA GLY A 48 -24.93 16.58 12.27
C GLY A 48 -24.20 15.32 11.83
N PHE A 49 -22.89 15.44 11.57
CA PHE A 49 -22.03 14.30 11.26
C PHE A 49 -21.98 13.29 12.41
N ALA A 50 -21.82 13.73 13.66
CA ALA A 50 -21.91 12.87 14.84
C ALA A 50 -23.28 12.16 14.93
N GLY A 51 -24.38 12.84 14.63
CA GLY A 51 -25.71 12.24 14.54
C GLY A 51 -25.81 11.13 13.49
N SER A 52 -25.14 11.29 12.35
CA SER A 52 -25.08 10.25 11.32
C SER A 52 -24.30 9.00 11.78
N VAL A 53 -23.21 9.19 12.53
CA VAL A 53 -22.44 8.09 13.15
C VAL A 53 -23.30 7.35 14.18
N MET A 54 -24.10 8.08 14.96
CA MET A 54 -25.04 7.47 15.90
C MET A 54 -26.11 6.62 15.20
N THR A 55 -26.59 7.07 14.04
CA THR A 55 -27.59 6.35 13.23
C THR A 55 -27.05 5.01 12.73
N ASP A 56 -25.73 4.85 12.60
CA ASP A 56 -25.11 3.56 12.28
C ASP A 56 -25.04 2.56 13.44
N GLY A 57 -25.45 2.97 14.64
CA GLY A 57 -25.35 2.17 15.85
C GLY A 57 -24.02 2.34 16.60
N LEU A 58 -23.21 3.32 16.22
CA LEU A 58 -21.95 3.68 16.88
C LEU A 58 -22.16 4.79 17.91
N VAL A 59 -21.23 4.94 18.85
CA VAL A 59 -21.22 6.05 19.82
C VAL A 59 -20.24 7.12 19.35
N PRO A 60 -20.69 8.28 18.86
CA PRO A 60 -19.79 9.37 18.50
C PRO A 60 -19.24 10.04 19.77
N ILE A 61 -17.94 10.32 19.79
CA ILE A 61 -17.26 11.05 20.86
C ILE A 61 -16.57 12.26 20.22
N ILE A 62 -17.16 13.44 20.38
CA ILE A 62 -16.55 14.68 19.88
C ILE A 62 -15.43 15.09 20.86
N MET A 63 -14.21 15.17 20.35
CA MET A 63 -13.01 15.60 21.07
C MET A 63 -12.45 16.87 20.44
N VAL A 64 -12.60 18.00 21.14
CA VAL A 64 -11.97 19.26 20.73
C VAL A 64 -10.52 19.25 21.21
N ASP A 65 -9.57 19.25 20.27
CA ASP A 65 -8.15 19.29 20.56
C ASP A 65 -7.78 20.62 21.22
N LYS A 66 -7.27 20.51 22.45
CA LYS A 66 -6.78 21.62 23.27
C LYS A 66 -5.27 21.61 23.46
N TRP A 67 -4.60 20.56 22.98
CA TRP A 67 -3.18 20.32 23.20
C TRP A 67 -2.36 20.73 22.00
N GLY A 68 -2.84 20.46 20.78
CA GLY A 68 -2.12 20.77 19.54
C GLY A 68 -0.82 19.98 19.40
N VAL A 69 -0.74 18.80 20.04
CA VAL A 69 0.42 17.89 19.94
C VAL A 69 -0.03 16.43 19.79
N PRO A 70 0.63 15.61 18.96
CA PRO A 70 0.21 14.22 18.73
C PRO A 70 0.18 13.33 19.97
N ASP A 71 1.15 13.45 20.89
CA ASP A 71 1.26 12.59 22.08
C ASP A 71 -0.01 12.61 22.94
N SER A 72 -0.54 13.80 23.23
CA SER A 72 -1.74 13.97 24.05
C SER A 72 -2.97 13.40 23.36
N LEU A 73 -3.09 13.58 22.03
CA LEU A 73 -4.18 13.01 21.24
C LEU A 73 -4.10 11.48 21.22
N ARG A 74 -2.92 10.91 20.97
CA ARG A 74 -2.71 9.45 21.00
C ARG A 74 -3.05 8.87 22.38
N ALA A 75 -2.67 9.53 23.46
CA ALA A 75 -2.98 9.09 24.82
C ALA A 75 -4.49 9.08 25.11
N GLU A 76 -5.23 10.12 24.70
CA GLU A 76 -6.68 10.16 24.89
C GLU A 76 -7.41 9.13 23.99
N LEU A 77 -6.95 8.95 22.74
CA LEU A 77 -7.48 7.90 21.86
C LEU A 77 -7.26 6.50 22.44
N TYR A 78 -6.08 6.23 23.00
CA TYR A 78 -5.79 4.96 23.68
C TYR A 78 -6.69 4.74 24.89
N LYS A 79 -6.92 5.78 25.69
CA LYS A 79 -7.86 5.72 26.82
C LYS A 79 -9.27 5.37 26.36
N LEU A 80 -9.77 6.02 25.30
CA LEU A 80 -11.07 5.70 24.71
C LEU A 80 -11.13 4.28 24.15
N TYR A 81 -10.03 3.77 23.57
CA TYR A 81 -9.93 2.39 23.13
C TYR A 81 -10.13 1.40 24.28
N VAL A 82 -9.43 1.59 25.39
CA VAL A 82 -9.53 0.73 26.58
C VAL A 82 -10.89 0.86 27.28
N GLU A 83 -11.41 2.08 27.44
CA GLU A 83 -12.57 2.35 28.29
C GLU A 83 -13.92 2.34 27.56
N LYS A 84 -13.93 2.58 26.23
CA LYS A 84 -15.16 2.87 25.46
C LYS A 84 -15.30 2.05 24.17
N ASN A 85 -14.49 1.01 23.97
CA ASN A 85 -14.49 0.21 22.74
C ASN A 85 -14.37 1.09 21.48
N LEU A 86 -13.44 2.06 21.51
CA LEU A 86 -13.12 2.86 20.33
C LEU A 86 -12.76 1.92 19.17
N GLU A 87 -13.47 2.01 18.05
CA GLU A 87 -13.14 1.25 16.85
C GLU A 87 -12.43 2.09 15.79
N GLY A 88 -12.54 3.42 15.88
CA GLY A 88 -11.98 4.35 14.92
C GLY A 88 -11.97 5.81 15.34
N ALA A 89 -11.26 6.63 14.58
CA ALA A 89 -11.17 8.07 14.74
C ALA A 89 -11.24 8.79 13.38
N VAL A 90 -11.78 10.01 13.38
CA VAL A 90 -11.72 10.93 12.26
C VAL A 90 -11.16 12.27 12.72
N PHE A 91 -10.17 12.79 12.00
CA PHE A 91 -9.48 14.04 12.30
C PHE A 91 -9.96 15.14 11.36
N ILE A 92 -10.59 16.19 11.91
CA ILE A 92 -11.21 17.27 11.16
C ILE A 92 -10.44 18.58 11.37
N GLY A 93 -10.01 19.22 10.29
CA GLY A 93 -9.28 20.48 10.32
C GLY A 93 -7.78 20.30 10.59
N ASN A 94 -7.21 21.23 11.35
CA ASN A 94 -5.77 21.38 11.56
C ASN A 94 -5.25 20.52 12.71
N ILE A 95 -5.44 19.20 12.59
CA ILE A 95 -4.91 18.23 13.56
C ILE A 95 -3.42 17.93 13.28
N PRO A 96 -2.53 17.96 14.29
CA PRO A 96 -1.11 17.67 14.14
C PRO A 96 -0.80 16.39 13.34
N VAL A 97 0.27 16.45 12.55
CA VAL A 97 0.72 15.41 11.63
C VAL A 97 2.03 14.79 12.13
N PRO A 98 2.01 13.52 12.54
CA PRO A 98 3.23 12.77 12.87
C PRO A 98 4.03 12.46 11.61
N MET A 99 5.30 12.90 11.62
CA MET A 99 6.29 12.70 10.55
C MET A 99 7.29 11.64 11.00
N ILE A 100 7.14 10.41 10.49
CA ILE A 100 7.82 9.22 10.99
C ILE A 100 9.18 9.01 10.32
N ARG A 101 10.22 8.91 11.15
CA ARG A 101 11.60 8.59 10.79
C ARG A 101 11.97 7.21 11.35
N ASN A 102 13.02 6.59 10.81
CA ASN A 102 13.42 5.19 11.12
C ASN A 102 12.33 4.10 10.92
N GLY A 103 11.16 4.44 10.36
CA GLY A 103 10.04 3.52 10.12
C GLY A 103 9.81 3.17 8.64
N GLN A 104 10.68 3.58 7.73
CA GLN A 104 10.45 3.47 6.27
C GLN A 104 10.27 2.02 5.77
N HIS A 105 10.79 1.01 6.48
CA HIS A 105 10.55 -0.41 6.20
C HIS A 105 9.09 -0.86 6.42
N LEU A 106 8.29 -0.06 7.12
CA LEU A 106 6.84 -0.27 7.28
C LEU A 106 6.03 0.32 6.11
N SER A 107 6.69 0.99 5.18
CA SER A 107 6.11 1.40 3.90
C SER A 107 6.38 0.37 2.82
N THR A 108 5.61 0.42 1.74
CA THR A 108 5.80 -0.52 0.63
C THR A 108 7.02 -0.17 -0.23
N ALA A 109 7.22 1.12 -0.56
CA ALA A 109 8.27 1.55 -1.50
C ALA A 109 9.23 2.63 -0.97
N PHE A 110 8.85 3.38 0.05
CA PHE A 110 9.58 4.59 0.43
C PHE A 110 10.89 4.23 1.14
N LYS A 111 12.04 4.58 0.53
CA LYS A 111 13.39 4.24 1.00
C LYS A 111 14.36 5.44 0.89
N MET A 112 13.92 6.61 1.32
CA MET A 112 14.66 7.86 1.22
C MET A 112 15.81 7.97 2.22
N ASP A 113 16.93 8.54 1.77
CA ASP A 113 18.06 8.87 2.64
C ASP A 113 17.66 9.95 3.66
N GLN A 114 17.62 9.58 4.94
CA GLN A 114 17.18 10.45 6.03
C GLN A 114 18.14 11.59 6.37
N ARG A 115 19.29 11.69 5.70
CA ARG A 115 20.15 12.90 5.76
C ARG A 115 19.62 14.06 4.91
N ARG A 116 18.67 13.79 4.02
CA ARG A 116 17.94 14.82 3.27
C ARG A 116 17.06 15.65 4.22
N ALA A 117 16.46 16.69 3.65
CA ALA A 117 15.44 17.49 4.33
C ALA A 117 14.39 16.59 4.99
N TRP A 118 13.91 16.99 6.17
CA TRP A 118 13.12 16.09 7.02
C TRP A 118 11.71 15.93 6.48
N GLU A 119 11.15 16.97 5.89
CA GLU A 119 9.95 16.99 5.08
C GLU A 119 10.00 15.97 3.93
N ASP A 120 11.13 15.85 3.23
CA ASP A 120 11.28 14.95 2.07
C ASP A 120 11.61 13.50 2.44
N SER A 121 12.08 13.27 3.67
CA SER A 121 12.66 11.98 4.09
C SER A 121 11.92 11.31 5.25
N SER A 122 10.86 11.94 5.76
CA SER A 122 9.97 11.38 6.78
C SER A 122 8.63 10.98 6.15
N ILE A 123 7.92 10.05 6.79
CA ILE A 123 6.61 9.59 6.30
C ILE A 123 5.50 10.23 7.14
N PRO A 124 4.64 11.09 6.58
CA PRO A 124 3.44 11.56 7.26
C PRO A 124 2.50 10.39 7.49
N SER A 125 2.14 10.11 8.75
CA SER A 125 1.37 8.92 9.05
C SER A 125 0.47 8.99 10.28
N ASP A 126 -0.82 8.66 10.07
CA ASP A 126 -1.77 8.43 11.15
C ASP A 126 -1.69 7.03 11.77
N ARG A 127 -0.75 6.16 11.32
CA ARG A 127 -0.45 4.94 12.07
C ARG A 127 0.01 5.27 13.50
N TYR A 128 0.58 6.46 13.69
CA TYR A 128 0.85 7.01 15.01
C TYR A 128 -0.41 7.23 15.87
N TYR A 129 -1.61 7.36 15.33
CA TYR A 129 -2.81 7.53 16.14
C TYR A 129 -3.62 6.25 16.30
N ASP A 130 -3.44 5.27 15.42
CA ASP A 130 -4.36 4.13 15.33
C ASP A 130 -3.73 2.74 15.52
N ASP A 131 -2.41 2.67 15.59
CA ASP A 131 -1.66 1.50 16.02
C ASP A 131 -1.02 1.81 17.39
N PHE A 132 -1.65 1.33 18.46
CA PHE A 132 -1.23 1.61 19.83
C PHE A 132 -0.02 0.76 20.25
N ASP A 133 0.27 -0.32 19.52
CA ASP A 133 1.41 -1.19 19.76
C ASP A 133 2.73 -0.53 19.33
N LEU A 134 2.73 0.33 18.31
CA LEU A 134 3.92 1.06 17.86
C LEU A 134 4.47 2.02 18.94
N LYS A 135 5.80 2.12 19.02
CA LYS A 135 6.49 3.01 19.97
C LYS A 135 7.31 4.06 19.23
N PHE A 136 7.28 5.28 19.75
CA PHE A 136 7.89 6.44 19.12
C PHE A 136 8.68 7.29 20.11
N GLU A 137 9.78 7.88 19.62
CA GLU A 137 10.58 8.88 20.33
C GLU A 137 10.34 10.25 19.69
N TYR A 138 9.81 11.20 20.45
CA TYR A 138 9.64 12.58 19.97
C TYR A 138 10.99 13.25 19.71
N ILE A 139 11.07 13.99 18.60
CA ILE A 139 12.29 14.71 18.21
C ILE A 139 12.10 16.22 18.31
N LYS A 140 11.20 16.77 17.49
CA LYS A 140 10.89 18.21 17.47
C LYS A 140 9.61 18.48 16.68
N ARG A 141 9.04 19.66 16.90
CA ARG A 141 8.05 20.28 16.01
C ARG A 141 8.78 21.02 14.88
N ASP A 142 8.22 21.00 13.69
CA ASP A 142 8.77 21.79 12.59
C ASP A 142 8.58 23.30 12.84
N SER A 143 9.57 24.10 12.44
CA SER A 143 9.57 25.54 12.65
C SER A 143 8.79 26.32 11.60
N VAL A 144 8.58 25.75 10.41
CA VAL A 144 7.86 26.37 9.29
C VAL A 144 6.47 25.77 9.17
N HIS A 145 6.40 24.45 9.01
CA HIS A 145 5.16 23.71 8.91
C HIS A 145 4.68 23.30 10.30
N THR A 146 4.07 24.22 11.02
CA THR A 146 3.77 24.04 12.46
C THR A 146 2.86 22.85 12.79
N LEU A 147 2.21 22.20 11.82
CA LEU A 147 1.48 20.94 12.04
C LEU A 147 2.39 19.71 12.07
N PHE A 148 3.64 19.80 11.63
CA PHE A 148 4.55 18.66 11.52
C PHE A 148 5.26 18.42 12.84
N HIS A 149 5.18 17.18 13.32
CA HIS A 149 5.86 16.72 14.52
C HIS A 149 6.68 15.49 14.18
N TYR A 150 8.00 15.57 14.36
CA TYR A 150 8.91 14.50 13.96
C TYR A 150 9.14 13.51 15.08
N TYR A 151 9.07 12.22 14.72
CA TYR A 151 9.29 11.10 15.63
C TYR A 151 10.23 10.08 14.99
N ASN A 152 11.06 9.44 15.80
CA ASN A 152 11.68 8.18 15.42
C ASN A 152 10.76 7.03 15.82
N LEU A 153 10.63 6.01 14.97
CA LEU A 153 10.19 4.70 15.42
C LEU A 153 11.24 4.14 16.40
N SER A 154 10.81 3.79 17.61
CA SER A 154 11.69 3.25 18.65
C SER A 154 12.30 1.91 18.22
N ASP A 155 13.48 1.59 18.74
CA ASP A 155 14.17 0.32 18.49
C ASP A 155 13.47 -0.90 19.11
N ASP A 156 12.66 -0.70 20.13
CA ASP A 156 11.85 -1.71 20.81
C ASP A 156 10.37 -1.70 20.39
N SER A 157 10.02 -0.96 19.33
CA SER A 157 8.69 -0.97 18.72
C SER A 157 8.43 -2.30 18.00
N PRO A 158 7.18 -2.81 17.96
CA PRO A 158 6.83 -3.82 16.99
C PRO A 158 7.07 -3.26 15.59
N HIS A 159 8.02 -3.83 14.86
CA HIS A 159 8.39 -3.40 13.51
C HIS A 159 7.41 -3.94 12.45
N ARG A 160 6.11 -3.79 12.72
CA ARG A 160 5.00 -4.18 11.84
C ARG A 160 3.78 -3.31 12.14
N ILE A 161 2.95 -3.06 11.13
CA ILE A 161 1.66 -2.37 11.30
C ILE A 161 0.58 -3.40 11.64
N ASN A 162 -0.14 -3.13 12.73
CA ASN A 162 -1.32 -3.85 13.19
C ASN A 162 -2.27 -2.88 13.92
N CYS A 163 -3.01 -2.09 13.16
CA CYS A 163 -3.88 -1.06 13.71
C CYS A 163 -4.99 -1.63 14.61
N ASP A 164 -5.13 -1.03 15.80
CA ASP A 164 -6.18 -1.33 16.77
C ASP A 164 -7.53 -0.76 16.32
N ILE A 165 -7.47 0.50 15.87
CA ILE A 165 -8.59 1.30 15.38
C ILE A 165 -8.33 1.74 13.93
N TYR A 166 -9.36 2.21 13.22
CA TYR A 166 -9.16 2.87 11.91
C TYR A 166 -9.01 4.39 12.11
N SER A 167 -8.30 5.06 11.22
CA SER A 167 -8.26 6.53 11.19
C SER A 167 -8.55 7.09 9.79
N ALA A 168 -9.06 8.32 9.76
CA ALA A 168 -9.23 9.11 8.55
C ALA A 168 -9.04 10.60 8.80
N ARG A 169 -8.79 11.37 7.72
CA ARG A 169 -8.66 12.83 7.77
C ARG A 169 -9.65 13.56 6.90
N ILE A 170 -10.13 14.68 7.42
CA ILE A 170 -10.93 15.70 6.72
C ILE A 170 -10.16 17.02 6.87
N LYS A 171 -9.10 17.17 6.06
CA LYS A 171 -8.30 18.40 5.97
C LYS A 171 -8.57 19.06 4.61
N PRO A 172 -9.14 20.27 4.54
CA PRO A 172 -9.50 20.90 3.26
C PRO A 172 -8.25 21.21 2.42
N PRO A 173 -8.28 20.94 1.10
CA PRO A 173 -7.28 21.43 0.16
C PRO A 173 -7.52 22.92 -0.14
N VAL A 174 -6.69 23.52 -1.00
CA VAL A 174 -6.89 24.90 -1.46
C VAL A 174 -7.88 24.92 -2.62
N VAL A 175 -9.07 25.50 -2.39
CA VAL A 175 -10.08 25.68 -3.45
C VAL A 175 -10.28 27.18 -3.72
N PRO A 176 -10.12 27.65 -4.96
CA PRO A 176 -10.30 29.06 -5.29
C PRO A 176 -11.66 29.60 -4.84
N GLY A 177 -11.64 30.68 -4.06
CA GLY A 177 -12.85 31.38 -3.61
C GLY A 177 -13.59 30.76 -2.43
N LYS A 178 -13.08 29.69 -1.82
CA LYS A 178 -13.64 29.10 -0.60
C LYS A 178 -12.62 29.07 0.53
N ASN A 179 -13.07 29.27 1.77
CA ASN A 179 -12.23 29.06 2.95
C ASN A 179 -12.35 27.62 3.49
N SER A 180 -11.43 27.25 4.40
CA SER A 180 -11.36 25.90 4.97
C SER A 180 -12.64 25.49 5.72
N TYR A 181 -13.28 26.41 6.44
CA TYR A 181 -14.49 26.12 7.24
C TYR A 181 -15.72 25.93 6.35
N GLU A 182 -15.85 26.69 5.27
CA GLU A 182 -16.88 26.49 4.25
C GLU A 182 -16.77 25.09 3.64
N LEU A 183 -15.56 24.71 3.21
CA LEU A 183 -15.29 23.39 2.64
C LEU A 183 -15.62 22.26 3.63
N ILE A 184 -15.24 22.40 4.91
CA ILE A 184 -15.54 21.41 5.95
C ILE A 184 -17.05 21.29 6.18
N ASN A 185 -17.78 22.40 6.31
CA ASN A 185 -19.24 22.37 6.49
C ASN A 185 -19.93 21.68 5.30
N GLU A 186 -19.61 22.09 4.07
CA GLU A 186 -20.17 21.50 2.85
C GLU A 186 -19.87 20.00 2.75
N TYR A 187 -18.65 19.58 3.08
CA TYR A 187 -18.27 18.17 3.07
C TYR A 187 -19.04 17.36 4.11
N LEU A 188 -19.13 17.84 5.36
CA LEU A 188 -19.81 17.12 6.43
C LEU A 188 -21.31 17.00 6.16
N ASP A 189 -21.95 18.06 5.65
CA ASP A 189 -23.35 18.02 5.24
C ASP A 189 -23.57 17.05 4.08
N LYS A 190 -22.65 17.02 3.10
CA LYS A 190 -22.64 16.01 2.04
C LYS A 190 -22.49 14.60 2.61
N ALA A 191 -21.53 14.36 3.50
CA ALA A 191 -21.29 13.05 4.08
C ALA A 191 -22.54 12.53 4.82
N VAL A 192 -23.20 13.38 5.62
CA VAL A 192 -24.47 13.06 6.28
C VAL A 192 -25.55 12.69 5.26
N ARG A 193 -25.73 13.49 4.20
CA ARG A 193 -26.71 13.22 3.14
C ARG A 193 -26.43 11.91 2.43
N GLU A 194 -25.20 11.71 1.98
CA GLU A 194 -24.83 10.53 1.20
C GLU A 194 -24.94 9.25 2.04
N LYS A 195 -24.60 9.32 3.32
CA LYS A 195 -24.71 8.22 4.27
C LYS A 195 -26.16 7.84 4.60
N GLY A 196 -27.10 8.80 4.55
CA GLY A 196 -28.52 8.54 4.73
C GLY A 196 -29.18 7.75 3.58
N ILE A 197 -28.50 7.65 2.43
CA ILE A 197 -29.01 6.93 1.25
C ILE A 197 -28.61 5.45 1.35
N LYS A 198 -29.60 4.57 1.32
CA LYS A 198 -29.38 3.12 1.28
C LYS A 198 -28.98 2.69 -0.14
N ARG A 199 -27.70 2.37 -0.31
CA ARG A 199 -27.10 1.90 -1.58
C ARG A 199 -26.39 0.58 -1.35
N GLY A 200 -26.55 -0.36 -2.28
CA GLY A 200 -25.68 -1.53 -2.41
C GLY A 200 -24.64 -1.27 -3.50
N ILE A 201 -23.68 -2.18 -3.67
CA ILE A 201 -22.71 -2.08 -4.77
C ILE A 201 -23.29 -2.80 -5.99
N THR A 202 -23.59 -2.06 -7.06
CA THR A 202 -24.06 -2.59 -8.35
C THR A 202 -23.13 -2.25 -9.50
N ASP A 203 -22.43 -1.13 -9.43
CA ASP A 203 -21.50 -0.68 -10.47
C ASP A 203 -20.12 -0.39 -9.89
N VAL A 204 -19.10 -1.05 -10.45
CA VAL A 204 -17.69 -0.85 -10.10
C VAL A 204 -16.92 -0.52 -11.36
N SER A 205 -16.03 0.45 -11.27
CA SER A 205 -15.10 0.80 -12.36
C SER A 205 -13.68 0.74 -11.85
N TYR A 206 -12.80 0.11 -12.62
CA TYR A 206 -11.37 0.11 -12.31
C TYR A 206 -10.55 0.62 -13.49
N PHE A 207 -9.46 1.30 -13.18
CA PHE A 207 -8.61 1.99 -14.15
C PHE A 207 -7.17 1.51 -14.04
N ALA A 208 -6.52 1.29 -15.19
CA ALA A 208 -5.09 1.02 -15.26
C ALA A 208 -4.36 2.09 -16.09
N GLY A 209 -3.62 2.92 -15.37
CA GLY A 209 -2.71 3.93 -15.90
C GLY A 209 -1.49 3.33 -16.57
N HIS A 210 -0.78 4.17 -17.31
CA HIS A 210 0.47 3.83 -17.95
C HIS A 210 1.53 3.41 -16.92
N GLY A 211 2.25 2.33 -17.21
CA GLY A 211 3.32 1.81 -16.37
C GLY A 211 2.85 0.93 -15.21
N TYR A 212 1.56 0.99 -14.82
CA TYR A 212 1.02 0.14 -13.76
C TYR A 212 1.17 -1.35 -14.11
N ASN A 213 1.75 -2.12 -13.18
CA ASN A 213 2.12 -3.54 -13.35
C ASN A 213 2.83 -3.84 -14.67
N SER A 214 3.74 -2.95 -15.11
CA SER A 214 4.48 -3.11 -16.36
C SER A 214 3.57 -3.25 -17.60
N ASN A 215 2.39 -2.62 -17.56
CA ASN A 215 1.34 -2.73 -18.58
C ASN A 215 0.95 -4.20 -18.87
N CYS A 216 0.94 -5.05 -17.84
CA CYS A 216 0.68 -6.47 -17.99
C CYS A 216 -0.83 -6.74 -18.16
N MET A 217 -1.25 -7.07 -19.38
CA MET A 217 -2.65 -7.39 -19.68
C MET A 217 -3.18 -8.62 -18.94
N VAL A 218 -2.32 -9.61 -18.64
CA VAL A 218 -2.74 -10.77 -17.84
C VAL A 218 -3.10 -10.33 -16.41
N SER A 219 -2.28 -9.47 -15.80
CA SER A 219 -2.56 -8.90 -14.48
C SER A 219 -3.89 -8.13 -14.45
N ARG A 220 -4.12 -7.29 -15.47
CA ARG A 220 -5.37 -6.50 -15.65
C ARG A 220 -6.59 -7.40 -15.87
N ALA A 221 -6.46 -8.45 -16.70
CA ALA A 221 -7.55 -9.38 -16.98
C ALA A 221 -7.92 -10.23 -15.75
N ASP A 222 -6.92 -10.72 -15.02
CA ASP A 222 -7.11 -11.54 -13.82
C ASP A 222 -7.70 -10.73 -12.66
N GLU A 223 -7.38 -9.43 -12.56
CA GLU A 223 -8.06 -8.53 -11.62
C GLU A 223 -9.58 -8.49 -11.86
N ARG A 224 -10.01 -8.39 -13.12
CA ARG A 224 -11.44 -8.48 -13.48
C ARG A 224 -12.07 -9.77 -12.97
N VAL A 225 -11.39 -10.90 -13.16
CA VAL A 225 -11.88 -12.21 -12.72
C VAL A 225 -12.06 -12.23 -11.21
N THR A 226 -11.08 -11.71 -10.46
CA THR A 226 -11.22 -11.64 -9.00
C THR A 226 -12.29 -10.68 -8.53
N LEU A 227 -12.46 -9.52 -9.16
CA LEU A 227 -13.57 -8.61 -8.81
C LEU A 227 -14.94 -9.27 -9.03
N ILE A 228 -15.10 -10.09 -10.08
CA ILE A 228 -16.32 -10.89 -10.29
C ILE A 228 -16.53 -11.93 -9.17
N GLU A 229 -15.45 -12.49 -8.63
CA GLU A 229 -15.50 -13.43 -7.50
C GLU A 229 -15.80 -12.73 -6.17
N GLN A 230 -15.22 -11.54 -5.94
CA GLN A 230 -15.36 -10.78 -4.68
C GLN A 230 -16.74 -10.14 -4.54
N PHE A 231 -17.37 -9.76 -5.66
CA PHE A 231 -18.70 -9.15 -5.70
C PHE A 231 -19.70 -10.08 -6.40
N ASN A 232 -20.59 -10.71 -5.63
CA ASN A 232 -21.54 -11.71 -6.15
C ASN A 232 -22.42 -11.18 -7.28
N ILE A 233 -22.76 -9.89 -7.26
CA ILE A 233 -23.67 -9.27 -8.24
C ILE A 233 -23.15 -9.36 -9.69
N PHE A 234 -21.83 -9.35 -9.89
CA PHE A 234 -21.23 -9.47 -11.23
C PHE A 234 -21.26 -10.89 -11.74
N ARG A 235 -21.03 -11.88 -10.86
CA ARG A 235 -21.16 -13.31 -11.21
C ARG A 235 -22.59 -13.66 -11.63
N GLU A 236 -23.58 -12.98 -11.05
CA GLU A 236 -24.98 -13.13 -11.41
C GLU A 236 -25.40 -12.35 -12.67
N GLY A 237 -24.51 -11.53 -13.23
CA GLY A 237 -24.80 -10.68 -14.40
C GLY A 237 -25.77 -9.53 -14.11
N LYS A 238 -25.91 -9.12 -12.85
CA LYS A 238 -26.89 -8.11 -12.38
C LYS A 238 -26.30 -6.73 -12.10
N GLY A 239 -24.98 -6.57 -12.24
CA GLY A 239 -24.25 -5.32 -12.04
C GLY A 239 -23.30 -5.04 -13.19
N LYS A 240 -22.65 -3.86 -13.18
CA LYS A 240 -21.66 -3.48 -14.21
C LYS A 240 -20.26 -3.42 -13.61
N LEU A 241 -19.33 -4.16 -14.20
CA LEU A 241 -17.91 -4.06 -13.92
C LEU A 241 -17.21 -3.46 -15.15
N ASN A 242 -16.84 -2.19 -15.07
CA ASN A 242 -16.19 -1.46 -16.18
C ASN A 242 -14.68 -1.41 -15.99
N PHE A 243 -13.96 -1.39 -17.10
CA PHE A 243 -12.52 -1.25 -17.13
C PHE A 243 -12.14 -0.12 -18.07
N ILE A 244 -11.26 0.77 -17.62
CA ILE A 244 -10.64 1.79 -18.46
C ILE A 244 -9.13 1.55 -18.47
N ASP A 245 -8.57 1.44 -19.67
CA ASP A 245 -7.14 1.36 -19.90
C ASP A 245 -6.62 2.71 -20.39
N PHE A 246 -5.42 3.12 -19.97
CA PHE A 246 -4.80 4.35 -20.47
C PHE A 246 -4.65 4.38 -22.00
N THR A 247 -4.67 3.22 -22.67
CA THR A 247 -4.57 3.10 -24.13
C THR A 247 -5.87 3.36 -24.89
N PHE A 248 -6.99 3.60 -24.20
CA PHE A 248 -8.29 3.81 -24.86
C PHE A 248 -8.39 5.15 -25.61
N ASP A 249 -7.63 6.15 -25.18
CA ASP A 249 -7.56 7.47 -25.81
C ASP A 249 -6.12 8.00 -25.73
N ASP A 250 -5.75 8.90 -26.65
CA ASP A 250 -4.47 9.63 -26.57
C ASP A 250 -4.36 10.41 -25.24
N TYR A 251 -5.50 10.92 -24.75
CA TYR A 251 -5.66 11.58 -23.44
C TYR A 251 -6.85 10.97 -22.71
N VAL A 252 -6.60 9.99 -21.83
CA VAL A 252 -7.65 9.23 -21.14
C VAL A 252 -8.34 10.05 -20.04
N LYS A 253 -7.75 11.17 -19.61
CA LYS A 253 -8.23 11.94 -18.46
C LYS A 253 -9.70 12.30 -18.55
N GLN A 254 -10.16 12.74 -19.73
CA GLN A 254 -11.55 13.16 -19.91
C GLN A 254 -12.52 11.98 -19.82
N ARG A 255 -12.14 10.81 -20.35
CA ARG A 255 -12.92 9.58 -20.20
C ARG A 255 -13.00 9.16 -18.73
N LEU A 256 -11.87 9.17 -18.02
CA LEU A 256 -11.84 8.77 -16.61
C LEU A 256 -12.65 9.74 -15.73
N MET A 257 -12.49 11.05 -15.93
CA MET A 257 -13.27 12.06 -15.20
C MET A 257 -14.77 11.91 -15.47
N ALA A 258 -15.17 11.66 -16.72
CA ALA A 258 -16.58 11.41 -17.05
C ALA A 258 -17.13 10.14 -16.38
N GLU A 259 -16.35 9.06 -16.34
CA GLU A 259 -16.72 7.83 -15.64
C GLU A 259 -16.92 8.06 -14.15
N LEU A 260 -15.99 8.80 -13.51
CA LEU A 260 -16.05 9.16 -12.09
C LEU A 260 -17.13 10.20 -11.76
N SER A 261 -17.75 10.82 -12.78
CA SER A 261 -18.90 11.72 -12.62
C SER A 261 -20.25 11.01 -12.73
N ARG A 262 -20.27 9.71 -13.03
CA ARG A 262 -21.51 8.94 -13.12
C ARG A 262 -22.23 8.89 -11.78
N GLU A 263 -23.54 9.08 -11.82
CA GLU A 263 -24.38 9.04 -10.61
C GLU A 263 -24.68 7.65 -10.09
N ASP A 264 -24.55 6.63 -10.96
CA ASP A 264 -24.82 5.22 -10.69
C ASP A 264 -23.57 4.40 -10.37
N LEU A 265 -22.39 5.03 -10.30
CA LEU A 265 -21.13 4.34 -9.99
C LEU A 265 -20.89 4.29 -8.48
N ASP A 266 -20.73 3.09 -7.92
CA ASP A 266 -20.67 2.91 -6.46
C ASP A 266 -19.24 2.91 -5.91
N LEU A 267 -18.29 2.39 -6.68
CA LEU A 267 -16.91 2.21 -6.25
C LEU A 267 -15.96 2.34 -7.45
N ALA A 268 -14.88 3.09 -7.25
CA ALA A 268 -13.82 3.25 -8.25
C ALA A 268 -12.47 2.80 -7.70
N ILE A 269 -11.70 2.09 -8.52
CA ILE A 269 -10.35 1.60 -8.19
C ILE A 269 -9.37 2.12 -9.24
N LEU A 270 -8.48 3.03 -8.86
CA LEU A 270 -7.60 3.74 -9.78
C LEU A 270 -6.16 3.31 -9.55
N HIS A 271 -5.57 2.61 -10.51
CA HIS A 271 -4.18 2.19 -10.45
C HIS A 271 -3.31 3.00 -11.41
N HIS A 272 -2.41 3.82 -10.89
CA HIS A 272 -1.56 4.69 -11.72
C HIS A 272 -0.36 5.23 -10.94
N HIS A 273 0.47 6.02 -11.61
CA HIS A 273 1.49 6.81 -10.92
C HIS A 273 0.90 8.13 -10.43
N GLY A 274 1.56 8.81 -9.50
CA GLY A 274 1.04 10.06 -8.94
C GLY A 274 2.11 10.91 -8.30
N SER A 275 1.77 12.19 -8.17
CA SER A 275 2.43 13.21 -7.34
C SER A 275 1.41 13.76 -6.33
N GLU A 276 1.80 14.72 -5.52
CA GLU A 276 0.91 15.45 -4.62
C GLU A 276 -0.23 16.17 -5.36
N ASP A 277 0.03 16.63 -6.58
CA ASP A 277 -0.82 17.54 -7.37
C ASP A 277 -1.39 16.93 -8.67
N ALA A 278 -0.97 15.72 -9.04
CA ALA A 278 -1.40 15.06 -10.27
C ALA A 278 -1.60 13.54 -10.16
N GLN A 279 -2.57 13.03 -10.92
CA GLN A 279 -2.70 11.61 -11.26
C GLN A 279 -2.10 11.38 -12.63
N LEU A 280 -1.00 10.61 -12.68
CA LEU A 280 -0.25 10.38 -13.91
C LEU A 280 -0.83 9.18 -14.67
N LEU A 281 -1.65 9.46 -15.69
CA LEU A 281 -2.55 8.50 -16.34
C LEU A 281 -1.97 7.94 -17.64
N ASN A 282 -1.55 8.81 -18.57
CA ASN A 282 -1.18 8.42 -19.93
C ASN A 282 0.33 8.16 -20.07
N GLY A 283 0.66 7.38 -21.09
CA GLY A 283 2.01 7.31 -21.66
C GLY A 283 2.01 7.97 -23.02
N SER A 284 3.16 7.97 -23.71
CA SER A 284 3.20 8.46 -25.09
C SER A 284 2.14 7.74 -25.95
N PRO A 285 1.44 8.48 -26.84
CA PRO A 285 0.38 7.91 -27.70
C PRO A 285 0.85 6.67 -28.46
N ILE A 286 0.01 5.63 -28.48
CA ILE A 286 0.28 4.41 -29.26
C ILE A 286 -0.28 4.62 -30.67
N THR A 287 0.59 4.91 -31.62
CA THR A 287 0.18 5.23 -32.99
C THR A 287 1.08 4.61 -34.05
N ASN A 288 0.47 4.28 -35.20
CA ASN A 288 1.21 3.87 -36.40
C ASN A 288 1.50 5.05 -37.34
N SER A 289 1.13 6.29 -36.96
CA SER A 289 1.36 7.48 -37.77
C SER A 289 2.76 8.04 -37.56
N ALA A 290 3.59 7.97 -38.62
CA ALA A 290 4.95 8.51 -38.59
C ALA A 290 5.01 10.00 -38.23
N ASN A 291 4.01 10.79 -38.68
CA ASN A 291 3.97 12.22 -38.37
C ASN A 291 3.80 12.49 -36.87
N ILE A 292 2.99 11.68 -36.17
CA ILE A 292 2.82 11.82 -34.73
C ILE A 292 4.12 11.46 -34.01
N TRP A 293 4.81 10.39 -34.43
CA TRP A 293 6.14 10.06 -33.90
C TRP A 293 7.15 11.20 -34.09
N LEU A 294 7.16 11.82 -35.27
CA LEU A 294 8.01 12.98 -35.54
C LEU A 294 7.67 14.15 -34.62
N ASP A 295 6.40 14.45 -34.41
CA ASP A 295 5.98 15.56 -33.55
C ASP A 295 6.28 15.31 -32.07
N LEU A 296 6.06 14.09 -31.57
CA LEU A 296 6.48 13.66 -30.22
C LEU A 296 7.99 13.77 -30.05
N THR A 297 8.76 13.35 -31.06
CA THR A 297 10.22 13.42 -31.05
C THR A 297 10.71 14.87 -31.01
N LYS A 298 10.13 15.75 -31.84
CA LYS A 298 10.45 17.19 -31.80
C LYS A 298 10.11 17.79 -30.44
N LYS A 299 8.93 17.48 -29.88
CA LYS A 299 8.51 17.93 -28.54
C LYS A 299 9.49 17.46 -27.46
N PHE A 300 9.88 16.19 -27.49
CA PHE A 300 10.86 15.62 -26.56
C PHE A 300 12.18 16.40 -26.56
N PHE A 301 12.76 16.64 -27.74
CA PHE A 301 14.02 17.38 -27.83
C PHE A 301 13.87 18.85 -27.44
N ARG A 302 12.80 19.54 -27.87
CA ARG A 302 12.50 20.91 -27.40
C ARG A 302 12.41 20.96 -25.87
N GLY A 303 11.76 19.98 -25.25
CA GLY A 303 11.64 19.88 -23.80
C GLY A 303 13.00 19.68 -23.12
N LYS A 304 13.83 18.75 -23.62
CA LYS A 304 15.18 18.50 -23.10
C LYS A 304 16.11 19.71 -23.20
N ILE A 305 16.02 20.47 -24.29
CA ILE A 305 16.80 21.70 -24.50
C ILE A 305 16.33 22.80 -23.54
N ARG A 306 15.01 23.02 -23.43
CA ARG A 306 14.43 24.05 -22.54
C ARG A 306 14.77 23.83 -21.07
N ASN A 307 14.79 22.57 -20.63
CA ASN A 307 15.00 22.20 -19.22
C ASN A 307 16.47 22.00 -18.85
N ALA A 308 17.41 22.27 -19.76
CA ALA A 308 18.83 22.17 -19.48
C ALA A 308 19.36 23.45 -18.83
N GLU A 309 20.33 23.32 -17.92
CA GLU A 309 21.06 24.47 -17.35
C GLU A 309 21.77 25.28 -18.44
N ASP A 310 22.43 24.58 -19.38
CA ASP A 310 23.00 25.16 -20.59
C ASP A 310 22.23 24.69 -21.82
N THR A 311 21.31 25.54 -22.25
CA THR A 311 20.42 25.27 -23.39
C THR A 311 21.17 25.21 -24.72
N THR A 312 22.28 25.94 -24.86
CA THR A 312 23.09 25.99 -26.09
C THR A 312 23.90 24.71 -26.22
N ALA A 313 24.58 24.28 -25.16
CA ALA A 313 25.29 23.02 -25.12
C ALA A 313 24.34 21.82 -25.29
N SER A 314 23.16 21.86 -24.66
CA SER A 314 22.14 20.81 -24.80
C SER A 314 21.65 20.67 -26.25
N LYS A 315 21.36 21.79 -26.92
CA LYS A 315 21.00 21.79 -28.34
C LYS A 315 22.12 21.19 -29.20
N LYS A 316 23.36 21.64 -29.02
CA LYS A 316 24.53 21.11 -29.75
C LYS A 316 24.69 19.61 -29.53
N TYR A 317 24.57 19.15 -28.28
CA TYR A 317 24.67 17.74 -27.91
C TYR A 317 23.67 16.86 -28.67
N TYR A 318 22.40 17.24 -28.72
CA TYR A 318 21.37 16.45 -29.43
C TYR A 318 21.55 16.47 -30.95
N VAL A 319 21.94 17.60 -31.53
CA VAL A 319 22.23 17.71 -32.97
C VAL A 319 23.41 16.81 -33.35
N GLU A 320 24.49 16.82 -32.57
CA GLU A 320 25.73 16.08 -32.90
C GLU A 320 25.66 14.58 -32.56
N ASN A 321 25.09 14.21 -31.41
CA ASN A 321 25.14 12.82 -30.91
C ASN A 321 23.94 11.97 -31.33
N TYR A 322 22.82 12.60 -31.68
CA TYR A 322 21.58 11.92 -32.08
C TYR A 322 21.12 12.31 -33.49
N SER A 323 21.92 13.09 -34.22
CA SER A 323 21.61 13.54 -35.59
C SER A 323 20.25 14.24 -35.70
N VAL A 324 19.83 14.96 -34.64
CA VAL A 324 18.57 15.70 -34.64
C VAL A 324 18.70 16.90 -35.59
N PRO A 325 17.82 17.06 -36.60
CA PRO A 325 17.87 18.21 -37.48
C PRO A 325 17.66 19.51 -36.69
N GLU A 326 18.50 20.52 -36.91
CA GLU A 326 18.41 21.79 -36.16
C GLU A 326 17.04 22.47 -36.31
N SER A 327 16.43 22.38 -37.50
CA SER A 327 15.08 22.91 -37.80
C SER A 327 13.97 22.27 -36.98
N TRP A 328 14.20 21.12 -36.33
CA TRP A 328 13.21 20.49 -35.44
C TRP A 328 13.09 21.17 -34.09
N VAL A 329 14.14 21.90 -33.69
CA VAL A 329 14.29 22.50 -32.36
C VAL A 329 14.56 24.01 -32.41
N GLU A 330 14.58 24.62 -33.61
CA GLU A 330 14.78 26.06 -33.78
C GLU A 330 13.73 26.90 -33.03
N ASN A 331 12.51 26.37 -32.93
CA ASN A 331 11.38 27.00 -32.26
C ASN A 331 11.22 26.56 -30.80
N ALA A 332 12.24 25.96 -30.19
CA ALA A 332 12.20 25.48 -28.79
C ALA A 332 11.76 26.56 -27.78
N PHE A 333 12.09 27.82 -28.04
CA PHE A 333 11.77 28.97 -27.18
C PHE A 333 10.68 29.87 -27.76
N ASN A 334 9.98 29.44 -28.81
CA ASN A 334 8.84 30.18 -29.34
C ASN A 334 7.66 30.11 -28.34
N PRO A 335 7.10 31.25 -27.87
CA PRO A 335 6.06 31.25 -26.84
C PRO A 335 4.81 30.43 -27.19
N GLU A 336 4.36 30.44 -28.45
CA GLU A 336 3.19 29.67 -28.89
C GLU A 336 3.47 28.17 -28.88
N VAL A 337 4.67 27.76 -29.28
CA VAL A 337 5.10 26.35 -29.23
C VAL A 337 5.24 25.87 -27.80
N MET A 338 5.82 26.70 -26.92
CA MET A 338 5.93 26.38 -25.50
C MET A 338 4.55 26.22 -24.85
N LYS A 339 3.62 27.13 -25.16
CA LYS A 339 2.24 27.06 -24.67
C LYS A 339 1.54 25.80 -25.19
N LYS A 340 1.67 25.50 -26.48
CA LYS A 340 1.12 24.27 -27.09
C LYS A 340 1.66 23.02 -26.40
N ASP A 341 2.99 22.91 -26.25
CA ASP A 341 3.64 21.77 -25.61
C ASP A 341 3.17 21.61 -24.15
N SER A 342 3.01 22.72 -23.42
CA SER A 342 2.57 22.71 -22.02
C SER A 342 1.11 22.30 -21.87
N LEU A 343 0.22 22.77 -22.76
CA LEU A 343 -1.19 22.34 -22.78
C LEU A 343 -1.31 20.84 -23.13
N ASP A 344 -0.46 20.37 -24.03
CA ASP A 344 -0.39 18.96 -24.41
C ASP A 344 0.09 18.08 -23.25
N ASP A 345 1.13 18.49 -22.52
CA ASP A 345 1.56 17.81 -21.28
C ASP A 345 0.45 17.81 -20.23
N ALA A 346 -0.23 18.94 -20.00
CA ALA A 346 -1.34 19.03 -19.06
C ALA A 346 -2.57 18.19 -19.45
N SER A 347 -2.72 17.81 -20.73
CA SER A 347 -3.80 16.92 -21.17
C SER A 347 -3.55 15.44 -20.87
N MET A 348 -2.32 15.04 -20.57
CA MET A 348 -1.97 13.65 -20.28
C MET A 348 -2.56 13.13 -18.97
N ASP A 349 -2.75 14.03 -18.00
CA ASP A 349 -2.90 13.70 -16.59
C ASP A 349 -4.04 14.53 -15.97
N ILE A 350 -4.60 14.05 -14.85
CA ILE A 350 -5.53 14.86 -14.05
C ILE A 350 -4.69 15.69 -13.08
N ASN A 351 -4.78 17.01 -13.18
CA ASN A 351 -4.07 17.93 -12.29
C ASN A 351 -5.08 18.66 -11.39
N ILE A 352 -4.63 19.24 -10.27
CA ILE A 352 -5.50 20.04 -9.38
C ILE A 352 -6.38 21.07 -10.14
N PRO A 353 -5.89 21.83 -11.13
CA PRO A 353 -6.75 22.75 -11.89
C PRO A 353 -7.92 22.08 -12.63
N ASP A 354 -7.77 20.81 -13.06
CA ASP A 354 -8.86 20.05 -13.69
C ASP A 354 -9.97 19.72 -12.66
N MET A 355 -9.65 19.75 -11.36
CA MET A 355 -10.60 19.45 -10.28
C MET A 355 -11.49 20.64 -9.91
N TYR A 356 -11.16 21.85 -10.37
CA TYR A 356 -11.96 23.04 -10.07
C TYR A 356 -13.31 22.98 -10.79
N GLY A 357 -14.39 22.94 -10.01
CA GLY A 357 -15.76 22.79 -10.53
C GLY A 357 -16.11 21.37 -11.01
N TYR A 358 -15.16 20.43 -10.93
CA TYR A 358 -15.41 19.02 -11.23
C TYR A 358 -16.28 18.38 -10.14
N LYS A 359 -17.15 17.44 -10.51
CA LYS A 359 -18.05 16.74 -9.59
C LYS A 359 -17.85 15.24 -9.68
N SER A 360 -17.12 14.67 -8.72
CA SER A 360 -16.98 13.22 -8.63
C SER A 360 -18.13 12.60 -7.85
N ASN A 361 -18.90 11.73 -8.51
CA ASN A 361 -20.14 11.16 -8.00
C ASN A 361 -19.99 9.73 -7.46
N VAL A 362 -18.76 9.22 -7.35
CA VAL A 362 -18.48 7.89 -6.79
C VAL A 362 -18.33 7.99 -5.28
N PRO A 363 -19.15 7.30 -4.45
CA PRO A 363 -19.05 7.39 -2.99
C PRO A 363 -17.67 7.06 -2.42
N VAL A 364 -17.01 6.01 -2.95
CA VAL A 364 -15.72 5.53 -2.48
C VAL A 364 -14.74 5.37 -3.65
N ILE A 365 -13.55 5.95 -3.52
CA ILE A 365 -12.48 5.86 -4.52
C ILE A 365 -11.20 5.33 -3.87
N LEU A 366 -10.60 4.30 -4.46
CA LEU A 366 -9.29 3.80 -4.09
C LEU A 366 -8.28 4.34 -5.09
N ILE A 367 -7.34 5.16 -4.63
CA ILE A 367 -6.25 5.69 -5.44
C ILE A 367 -4.97 4.95 -5.07
N ASP A 368 -4.60 3.98 -5.90
CA ASP A 368 -3.37 3.22 -5.80
C ASP A 368 -2.25 3.92 -6.57
N ALA A 369 -1.81 5.04 -6.01
CA ALA A 369 -0.77 5.88 -6.56
C ALA A 369 0.08 6.52 -5.46
N CYS A 370 1.31 6.88 -5.83
CA CYS A 370 2.24 7.61 -4.97
C CYS A 370 1.71 9.02 -4.67
N PHE A 371 1.93 9.52 -3.46
CA PHE A 371 1.73 10.92 -3.05
C PHE A 371 0.33 11.54 -3.19
N ASN A 372 -0.62 10.92 -3.89
CA ASN A 372 -1.95 11.51 -4.08
C ASN A 372 -2.71 11.73 -2.76
N GLY A 373 -2.34 11.03 -1.68
CA GLY A 373 -2.87 11.17 -0.33
C GLY A 373 -1.98 12.01 0.59
N SER A 374 -1.21 12.95 0.06
CA SER A 374 -0.30 13.83 0.82
C SER A 374 -1.04 14.87 1.67
N PHE A 375 -1.92 14.41 2.56
CA PHE A 375 -2.77 15.24 3.44
C PHE A 375 -1.98 16.21 4.34
N HIS A 376 -0.68 16.00 4.50
CA HIS A 376 0.19 16.87 5.27
C HIS A 376 0.39 18.23 4.57
N LEU A 377 0.33 18.26 3.24
CA LEU A 377 0.41 19.48 2.42
C LEU A 377 -0.89 20.29 2.47
N ASP A 378 -0.78 21.59 2.19
CA ASP A 378 -1.94 22.49 2.17
C ASP A 378 -2.86 22.23 0.98
N ASP A 379 -2.29 21.79 -0.15
CA ASP A 379 -3.03 21.39 -1.32
C ASP A 379 -2.57 20.01 -1.80
N TYR A 380 -3.53 19.14 -2.12
CA TYR A 380 -3.28 17.75 -2.49
C TYR A 380 -4.48 17.16 -3.22
N ILE A 381 -4.23 16.37 -4.27
CA ILE A 381 -5.25 16.02 -5.27
C ILE A 381 -6.43 15.19 -4.72
N SER A 382 -6.20 14.26 -3.79
CA SER A 382 -7.30 13.46 -3.21
C SER A 382 -8.27 14.27 -2.36
N GLY A 383 -7.82 15.39 -1.76
CA GLY A 383 -8.70 16.32 -1.06
C GLY A 383 -9.78 16.88 -1.99
N HIS A 384 -9.42 17.21 -3.23
CA HIS A 384 -10.35 17.76 -4.22
C HIS A 384 -11.48 16.79 -4.63
N TYR A 385 -11.29 15.48 -4.44
CA TYR A 385 -12.37 14.51 -4.65
C TYR A 385 -13.43 14.59 -3.55
N ILE A 386 -13.01 14.63 -2.29
CA ILE A 386 -13.97 14.69 -1.18
C ILE A 386 -14.52 16.09 -0.96
N PHE A 387 -13.83 17.17 -1.33
CA PHE A 387 -14.33 18.53 -1.09
C PHE A 387 -15.10 19.15 -2.27
N ASN A 388 -15.27 18.42 -3.38
CA ASN A 388 -16.17 18.85 -4.45
C ASN A 388 -17.66 18.62 -4.13
N GLU A 389 -18.52 19.23 -4.94
CA GLU A 389 -19.99 19.19 -4.80
C GLU A 389 -20.65 17.86 -5.20
N GLY A 390 -19.87 16.88 -5.67
CA GLY A 390 -20.37 15.57 -6.08
C GLY A 390 -20.80 14.68 -4.91
N LYS A 391 -20.67 13.37 -5.06
CA LYS A 391 -21.11 12.36 -4.08
C LYS A 391 -19.95 11.63 -3.40
N THR A 392 -18.69 11.95 -3.72
CA THR A 392 -17.54 11.28 -3.10
C THR A 392 -17.47 11.58 -1.60
N VAL A 393 -17.47 10.52 -0.80
CA VAL A 393 -17.45 10.57 0.66
C VAL A 393 -16.09 10.14 1.19
N VAL A 394 -15.45 9.14 0.57
CA VAL A 394 -14.19 8.56 1.05
C VAL A 394 -13.22 8.32 -0.09
N VAL A 395 -11.95 8.68 0.14
CA VAL A 395 -10.83 8.31 -0.71
C VAL A 395 -9.80 7.55 0.12
N LYS A 396 -9.32 6.40 -0.37
CA LYS A 396 -8.11 5.75 0.15
C LYS A 396 -6.93 6.13 -0.73
N ALA A 397 -5.89 6.75 -0.18
CA ALA A 397 -4.73 7.22 -0.93
C ALA A 397 -3.44 7.16 -0.08
N ASN A 398 -2.27 7.39 -0.70
CA ASN A 398 -0.98 7.25 -0.03
C ASN A 398 -0.24 8.59 0.13
N SER A 399 0.38 8.82 1.30
CA SER A 399 1.10 10.06 1.64
C SER A 399 2.51 10.13 1.04
N VAL A 400 3.09 9.00 0.63
CA VAL A 400 4.40 8.91 -0.04
C VAL A 400 4.36 7.84 -1.14
N ASN A 401 5.52 7.50 -1.71
CA ASN A 401 5.65 6.43 -2.71
C ASN A 401 5.06 5.09 -2.23
N THR A 402 4.34 4.42 -3.13
CA THR A 402 3.82 3.05 -2.95
C THR A 402 4.38 2.11 -4.04
N LEU A 403 4.46 0.81 -3.75
CA LEU A 403 4.76 -0.22 -4.74
C LEU A 403 3.50 -0.58 -5.54
N GLN A 404 3.69 -0.98 -6.80
CA GLN A 404 2.60 -1.53 -7.64
C GLN A 404 2.27 -2.99 -7.29
N ASP A 405 3.22 -3.73 -6.70
CA ASP A 405 3.02 -5.14 -6.29
C ASP A 405 2.46 -5.22 -4.87
N THR A 406 1.30 -4.60 -4.70
CA THR A 406 0.45 -4.64 -3.51
C THR A 406 -0.83 -5.40 -3.83
N TRP A 407 -1.56 -5.83 -2.80
CA TRP A 407 -2.89 -6.41 -2.95
C TRP A 407 -3.94 -5.37 -2.56
N THR A 408 -4.03 -4.28 -3.33
CA THR A 408 -4.87 -3.12 -3.03
C THR A 408 -6.34 -3.46 -2.83
N ASN A 409 -6.84 -4.48 -3.53
CA ASN A 409 -8.24 -4.94 -3.44
C ASN A 409 -8.42 -6.09 -2.46
N GLN A 410 -7.50 -6.27 -1.50
CA GLN A 410 -7.63 -7.30 -0.48
C GLN A 410 -8.96 -7.12 0.27
N LEU A 411 -9.75 -8.19 0.28
CA LEU A 411 -11.02 -8.26 1.00
C LEU A 411 -12.00 -7.12 0.65
N ILE A 412 -11.94 -6.57 -0.57
CA ILE A 412 -12.74 -5.41 -0.99
C ILE A 412 -14.26 -5.72 -1.03
N GLY A 413 -14.62 -6.98 -1.25
CA GLY A 413 -16.02 -7.43 -1.26
C GLY A 413 -16.67 -7.40 0.13
N LEU A 414 -15.89 -7.24 1.22
CA LEU A 414 -16.46 -6.99 2.55
C LEU A 414 -17.33 -5.72 2.61
N MET A 415 -17.04 -4.71 1.78
CA MET A 415 -17.88 -3.51 1.67
C MET A 415 -19.29 -3.85 1.17
N ASP A 416 -19.42 -4.77 0.20
CA ASP A 416 -20.71 -5.30 -0.27
C ASP A 416 -21.44 -6.12 0.81
N LEU A 417 -20.70 -6.66 1.78
CA LEU A 417 -21.26 -7.39 2.93
C LEU A 417 -21.64 -6.45 4.10
N GLY A 418 -21.52 -5.14 3.93
CA GLY A 418 -21.92 -4.13 4.92
C GLY A 418 -20.85 -3.78 5.96
N VAL A 419 -19.58 -4.15 5.73
CA VAL A 419 -18.43 -3.68 6.51
C VAL A 419 -18.14 -2.22 6.16
N SER A 420 -17.87 -1.38 7.16
CA SER A 420 -17.52 0.02 6.93
C SER A 420 -16.16 0.15 6.22
N VAL A 421 -15.98 1.25 5.47
CA VAL A 421 -14.70 1.52 4.77
C VAL A 421 -13.53 1.53 5.77
N GLY A 422 -13.72 2.08 6.96
CA GLY A 422 -12.76 2.10 8.06
C GLY A 422 -12.35 0.70 8.52
N ASN A 423 -13.32 -0.16 8.85
CA ASN A 423 -13.02 -1.52 9.30
C ASN A 423 -12.38 -2.38 8.21
N TRP A 424 -12.79 -2.22 6.95
CA TRP A 424 -12.15 -2.86 5.81
C TRP A 424 -10.69 -2.40 5.64
N ALA A 425 -10.46 -1.07 5.62
CA ALA A 425 -9.15 -0.51 5.35
C ALA A 425 -8.15 -0.78 6.48
N LYS A 426 -8.58 -0.76 7.75
CA LYS A 426 -7.75 -1.08 8.93
C LYS A 426 -6.94 -2.37 8.78
N GLY A 427 -7.53 -3.38 8.15
CA GLY A 427 -6.89 -4.69 7.97
C GLY A 427 -5.73 -4.70 6.97
N GLN A 428 -5.51 -3.63 6.21
CA GLN A 428 -4.58 -3.60 5.08
C GLN A 428 -3.73 -2.32 5.01
N MET A 429 -3.74 -1.49 6.07
CA MET A 429 -2.95 -0.26 6.08
C MET A 429 -1.46 -0.53 6.17
N THR A 430 -0.70 0.31 5.48
CA THR A 430 0.75 0.45 5.58
C THR A 430 1.07 1.81 6.17
N LEU A 431 2.35 2.13 6.39
CA LEU A 431 2.71 3.40 7.01
C LEU A 431 2.26 4.62 6.19
N GLU A 432 2.25 4.50 4.87
CA GLU A 432 1.86 5.54 3.93
C GLU A 432 0.37 5.56 3.56
N SER A 433 -0.43 4.56 3.93
CA SER A 433 -1.81 4.43 3.46
C SER A 433 -2.81 5.07 4.42
N HIS A 434 -3.72 5.91 3.89
CA HIS A 434 -4.65 6.71 4.68
C HIS A 434 -6.05 6.74 4.07
N LEU A 435 -7.06 6.93 4.92
CA LEU A 435 -8.40 7.32 4.51
C LEU A 435 -8.56 8.84 4.60
N ILE A 436 -9.22 9.41 3.60
CA ILE A 436 -9.56 10.82 3.50
C ILE A 436 -11.07 10.89 3.38
N GLY A 437 -11.74 11.50 4.35
CA GLY A 437 -13.20 11.54 4.45
C GLY A 437 -13.79 10.75 5.62
N ASP A 438 -15.01 10.22 5.47
CA ASP A 438 -15.79 9.54 6.51
C ASP A 438 -15.52 8.03 6.52
N PRO A 439 -14.72 7.50 7.47
CA PRO A 439 -14.40 6.09 7.52
C PRO A 439 -15.58 5.21 7.96
N THR A 440 -16.66 5.80 8.48
CA THR A 440 -17.83 5.06 8.95
C THR A 440 -18.83 4.77 7.84
N PHE A 441 -18.62 5.32 6.64
CA PHE A 441 -19.45 5.04 5.48
C PHE A 441 -19.50 3.53 5.21
N ARG A 442 -20.70 3.02 4.90
CA ARG A 442 -20.95 1.62 4.58
C ARG A 442 -22.05 1.50 3.53
N TYR A 443 -21.95 0.47 2.71
CA TYR A 443 -23.03 0.07 1.82
C TYR A 443 -24.05 -0.79 2.57
N THR A 444 -25.24 -0.89 2.01
CA THR A 444 -26.24 -1.87 2.42
C THR A 444 -25.73 -3.26 2.08
N SER A 445 -25.70 -4.15 3.06
CA SER A 445 -25.22 -5.51 2.86
C SER A 445 -26.06 -6.26 1.83
N SER A 446 -25.41 -6.91 0.87
CA SER A 446 -26.03 -7.85 -0.06
C SER A 446 -26.47 -9.15 0.62
N ARG A 447 -26.01 -9.41 1.86
CA ARG A 447 -26.29 -10.60 2.67
C ARG A 447 -26.69 -10.21 4.09
N THR A 448 -27.98 -10.05 4.34
CA THR A 448 -28.52 -9.62 5.64
C THR A 448 -28.20 -10.57 6.79
N ASP A 449 -27.96 -11.86 6.52
CA ASP A 449 -27.50 -12.84 7.50
C ASP A 449 -26.05 -12.60 7.98
N LEU A 450 -25.32 -11.70 7.31
CA LEU A 450 -23.97 -11.28 7.65
C LEU A 450 -23.90 -9.87 8.26
N ASN A 451 -25.03 -9.26 8.64
CA ASN A 451 -25.06 -7.93 9.29
C ASN A 451 -24.26 -7.86 10.61
N TRP A 452 -23.88 -8.99 11.20
CA TRP A 452 -23.02 -9.08 12.37
C TRP A 452 -21.52 -8.86 12.06
N LEU A 453 -21.12 -8.88 10.78
CA LEU A 453 -19.72 -8.99 10.37
C LEU A 453 -18.87 -7.79 10.81
N ASP A 454 -19.37 -6.59 10.55
CA ASP A 454 -18.69 -5.33 10.90
C ASP A 454 -18.44 -5.22 12.41
N GLU A 455 -19.42 -5.58 13.23
CA GLU A 455 -19.27 -5.61 14.70
C GLU A 455 -18.30 -6.70 15.17
N ALA A 456 -18.33 -7.88 14.55
CA ALA A 456 -17.47 -9.00 14.92
C ALA A 456 -15.98 -8.73 14.62
N LEU A 457 -15.66 -7.93 13.60
CA LEU A 457 -14.29 -7.45 13.32
C LEU A 457 -13.68 -6.67 14.48
N VAL A 458 -14.50 -6.12 15.37
CA VAL A 458 -14.05 -5.36 16.54
C VAL A 458 -14.17 -6.19 17.81
N LEU A 459 -15.36 -6.76 18.07
CA LEU A 459 -15.67 -7.36 19.37
C LEU A 459 -15.39 -8.87 19.45
N LYS A 460 -15.18 -9.54 18.31
CA LYS A 460 -15.06 -11.01 18.23
C LYS A 460 -13.79 -11.45 17.50
N LYS A 461 -12.74 -10.62 17.49
CA LYS A 461 -11.48 -10.88 16.76
C LYS A 461 -10.89 -12.28 17.05
N SER A 462 -10.93 -12.71 18.31
CA SER A 462 -10.34 -13.99 18.76
C SER A 462 -11.37 -15.13 18.93
N ASP A 463 -12.61 -14.97 18.47
CA ASP A 463 -13.65 -16.00 18.58
C ASP A 463 -13.44 -17.14 17.57
N GLU A 464 -12.66 -18.14 17.97
CA GLU A 464 -12.31 -19.29 17.12
C GLU A 464 -13.55 -20.00 16.58
N LYS A 465 -14.59 -20.20 17.39
CA LYS A 465 -15.79 -20.96 16.98
C LYS A 465 -16.54 -20.23 15.87
N LEU A 466 -16.70 -18.91 16.01
CA LEU A 466 -17.32 -18.07 15.01
C LEU A 466 -16.54 -18.09 13.69
N TRP A 467 -15.23 -17.87 13.74
CA TRP A 467 -14.43 -17.81 12.51
C TRP A 467 -14.26 -19.20 11.85
N ARG A 468 -14.13 -20.28 12.62
CA ARG A 468 -14.17 -21.66 12.07
C ARG A 468 -15.49 -21.95 11.34
N LYS A 469 -16.61 -21.41 11.82
CA LYS A 469 -17.90 -21.52 11.13
C LYS A 469 -17.92 -20.67 9.85
N ALA A 470 -17.51 -19.41 9.93
CA ALA A 470 -17.43 -18.50 8.79
C ALA A 470 -16.52 -19.01 7.65
N MET A 471 -15.41 -19.70 8.00
CA MET A 471 -14.48 -20.28 7.04
C MET A 471 -15.10 -21.39 6.16
N LYS A 472 -16.25 -21.93 6.54
CA LYS A 472 -16.99 -22.94 5.76
C LYS A 472 -17.98 -22.33 4.76
N ASP A 473 -18.15 -21.01 4.76
CA ASP A 473 -19.06 -20.32 3.84
C ASP A 473 -18.57 -20.38 2.39
N SER A 474 -19.52 -20.32 1.45
CA SER A 474 -19.23 -20.31 0.01
C SER A 474 -18.81 -18.93 -0.50
N ASN A 475 -19.05 -17.87 0.27
CA ASN A 475 -18.56 -16.53 -0.03
C ASN A 475 -17.01 -16.48 0.15
N PRO A 476 -16.25 -16.15 -0.91
CA PRO A 476 -14.78 -16.12 -0.86
C PRO A 476 -14.23 -15.10 0.13
N GLU A 477 -14.89 -13.96 0.28
CA GLU A 477 -14.47 -12.86 1.15
C GLU A 477 -14.63 -13.24 2.61
N LEU A 478 -15.76 -13.84 2.98
CA LEU A 478 -16.01 -14.31 4.35
C LEU A 478 -15.03 -15.44 4.74
N LYS A 479 -14.78 -16.39 3.83
CA LYS A 479 -13.80 -17.46 4.06
C LYS A 479 -12.38 -16.92 4.24
N SER A 480 -11.97 -15.99 3.37
CA SER A 480 -10.66 -15.35 3.42
C SER A 480 -10.47 -14.52 4.69
N LEU A 481 -11.49 -13.74 5.06
CA LEU A 481 -11.50 -13.00 6.32
C LEU A 481 -11.39 -13.94 7.51
N ALA A 482 -12.18 -15.02 7.55
CA ALA A 482 -12.13 -15.99 8.64
C ALA A 482 -10.74 -16.62 8.81
N MET A 483 -10.06 -16.97 7.70
CA MET A 483 -8.67 -17.43 7.73
C MET A 483 -7.74 -16.38 8.34
N LYS A 484 -7.89 -15.10 7.95
CA LYS A 484 -7.11 -13.99 8.47
C LYS A 484 -7.32 -13.81 9.98
N MET A 485 -8.57 -13.87 10.45
CA MET A 485 -8.90 -13.77 11.87
C MET A 485 -8.34 -14.94 12.68
N LEU A 486 -8.48 -16.17 12.19
CA LEU A 486 -7.90 -17.36 12.82
C LEU A 486 -6.37 -17.29 12.86
N PHE A 487 -5.72 -16.77 11.81
CA PHE A 487 -4.26 -16.63 11.75
C PHE A 487 -3.74 -15.69 12.83
N PHE A 488 -4.32 -14.49 12.94
CA PHE A 488 -3.92 -13.54 13.98
C PHE A 488 -4.27 -14.00 15.40
N ALA A 489 -5.28 -14.85 15.55
CA ALA A 489 -5.60 -15.50 16.82
C ALA A 489 -4.71 -16.72 17.15
N GLY A 490 -3.80 -17.12 16.25
CA GLY A 490 -2.97 -18.33 16.41
C GLY A 490 -3.76 -19.64 16.34
N LYS A 491 -4.88 -19.65 15.60
CA LYS A 491 -5.88 -20.73 15.55
C LYS A 491 -5.95 -21.44 14.20
N ILE A 492 -5.05 -21.18 13.27
CA ILE A 492 -4.93 -21.90 11.99
C ILE A 492 -3.45 -22.15 11.71
N THR A 493 -3.12 -23.36 11.28
CA THR A 493 -1.73 -23.75 11.01
C THR A 493 -1.31 -23.42 9.59
N THR A 494 -0.01 -23.28 9.36
CA THR A 494 0.54 -23.11 8.00
C THR A 494 0.32 -24.35 7.13
N ASP A 495 0.12 -25.54 7.71
CA ASP A 495 -0.26 -26.75 6.98
C ASP A 495 -1.69 -26.65 6.45
N GLU A 496 -2.63 -26.23 7.31
CA GLU A 496 -4.02 -26.03 6.93
C GLU A 496 -4.13 -24.97 5.82
N LEU A 497 -3.39 -23.87 5.95
CA LEU A 497 -3.30 -22.84 4.92
C LEU A 497 -2.70 -23.40 3.62
N LEU A 498 -1.63 -24.21 3.67
CA LEU A 498 -1.01 -24.77 2.47
C LEU A 498 -1.96 -25.75 1.75
N THR A 499 -2.75 -26.53 2.50
CA THR A 499 -3.82 -27.36 1.93
C THR A 499 -4.84 -26.50 1.21
N ILE A 500 -5.30 -25.40 1.81
CA ILE A 500 -6.24 -24.47 1.17
C ILE A 500 -5.62 -23.84 -0.08
N GLN A 501 -4.37 -23.38 -0.01
CA GLN A 501 -3.64 -22.80 -1.14
C GLN A 501 -3.58 -23.79 -2.31
N ARG A 502 -3.41 -25.09 -2.07
CA ARG A 502 -3.29 -26.08 -3.15
C ARG A 502 -4.63 -26.62 -3.66
N GLY A 503 -5.65 -26.65 -2.82
CA GLY A 503 -6.90 -27.36 -3.10
C GLY A 503 -8.11 -26.48 -3.43
N GLU A 504 -8.07 -25.19 -3.12
CA GLU A 504 -9.25 -24.32 -3.30
C GLU A 504 -9.38 -23.79 -4.75
N SER A 505 -10.59 -23.80 -5.29
CA SER A 505 -10.84 -23.39 -6.68
C SER A 505 -10.82 -21.87 -6.87
N ARG A 506 -11.16 -21.11 -5.82
CA ARG A 506 -11.29 -19.65 -5.84
C ARG A 506 -9.93 -18.96 -5.66
N PRO A 507 -9.43 -18.19 -6.66
CA PRO A 507 -8.12 -17.54 -6.60
C PRO A 507 -7.93 -16.62 -5.40
N THR A 508 -8.95 -15.86 -4.97
CA THR A 508 -8.79 -14.92 -3.84
C THR A 508 -8.57 -15.65 -2.51
N VAL A 509 -9.20 -16.81 -2.32
CA VAL A 509 -9.01 -17.65 -1.12
C VAL A 509 -7.63 -18.31 -1.13
N ARG A 510 -7.17 -18.80 -2.29
CA ARG A 510 -5.79 -19.29 -2.44
C ARG A 510 -4.77 -18.19 -2.17
N LEU A 511 -5.01 -16.99 -2.67
CA LEU A 511 -4.14 -15.83 -2.45
C LEU A 511 -4.10 -15.44 -0.97
N GLN A 512 -5.24 -15.47 -0.26
CA GLN A 512 -5.26 -15.24 1.18
C GLN A 512 -4.44 -16.28 1.93
N ALA A 513 -4.54 -17.56 1.57
CA ALA A 513 -3.73 -18.63 2.17
C ALA A 513 -2.24 -18.39 1.94
N PHE A 514 -1.85 -18.15 0.68
CA PHE A 514 -0.48 -17.83 0.30
C PHE A 514 0.04 -16.61 1.09
N TYR A 515 -0.74 -15.53 1.15
CA TYR A 515 -0.36 -14.30 1.83
C TYR A 515 -0.14 -14.51 3.34
N LEU A 516 -0.97 -15.33 4.00
CA LEU A 516 -0.82 -15.65 5.42
C LEU A 516 0.39 -16.56 5.68
N ILE A 517 0.68 -17.53 4.81
CA ILE A 517 1.89 -18.37 4.94
C ILE A 517 3.14 -17.52 4.81
N ASN A 518 3.18 -16.55 3.89
CA ASN A 518 4.36 -15.74 3.62
C ASN A 518 4.51 -14.51 4.55
N LYS A 519 3.65 -14.37 5.57
CA LYS A 519 3.74 -13.29 6.57
C LYS A 519 4.89 -13.48 7.56
N LYS A 520 5.28 -14.73 7.82
CA LYS A 520 6.28 -15.09 8.85
C LYS A 520 7.03 -16.34 8.43
N ASP A 521 8.25 -16.49 8.93
CA ASP A 521 9.04 -17.70 8.75
C ASP A 521 8.32 -18.94 9.29
N ASN A 522 8.30 -20.00 8.47
CA ASN A 522 7.70 -21.29 8.78
C ASN A 522 8.18 -22.38 7.81
N PRO A 523 8.03 -23.67 8.16
CA PRO A 523 8.50 -24.78 7.32
C PRO A 523 7.86 -24.87 5.93
N ASN A 524 6.69 -24.24 5.72
CA ASN A 524 5.95 -24.32 4.46
C ASN A 524 6.27 -23.20 3.48
N LEU A 525 7.18 -22.27 3.79
CA LEU A 525 7.50 -21.14 2.90
C LEU A 525 7.92 -21.59 1.50
N VAL A 526 8.94 -22.44 1.37
CA VAL A 526 9.41 -22.92 0.05
C VAL A 526 8.30 -23.67 -0.69
N ALA A 527 7.54 -24.49 0.02
CA ALA A 527 6.43 -25.26 -0.54
C ALA A 527 5.26 -24.37 -1.03
N SER A 528 4.98 -23.27 -0.33
CA SER A 528 3.99 -22.25 -0.66
C SER A 528 4.43 -21.39 -1.84
N ILE A 529 5.69 -20.94 -1.85
CA ILE A 529 6.30 -20.20 -2.96
C ILE A 529 6.25 -21.03 -4.24
N ARG A 530 6.72 -22.29 -4.18
CA ARG A 530 6.65 -23.20 -5.33
C ARG A 530 5.22 -23.42 -5.82
N ALA A 531 4.27 -23.65 -4.92
CA ALA A 531 2.86 -23.77 -5.32
C ALA A 531 2.34 -22.50 -6.00
N GLY A 532 2.68 -21.31 -5.47
CA GLY A 532 2.24 -20.04 -6.05
C GLY A 532 2.87 -19.71 -7.40
N LEU A 533 4.14 -20.08 -7.60
CA LEU A 533 4.86 -19.90 -8.88
C LEU A 533 4.17 -20.58 -10.07
N TYR A 534 3.48 -21.70 -9.81
CA TYR A 534 2.72 -22.48 -10.78
C TYR A 534 1.20 -22.30 -10.66
N ASP A 535 0.71 -21.36 -9.86
CA ASP A 535 -0.72 -21.05 -9.78
C ASP A 535 -1.24 -20.51 -11.13
N ASN A 536 -2.54 -20.59 -11.38
CA ASN A 536 -3.14 -20.04 -12.60
C ASN A 536 -3.59 -18.58 -12.45
N TYR A 537 -3.57 -18.03 -11.23
CA TYR A 537 -3.87 -16.63 -10.96
C TYR A 537 -2.59 -15.78 -10.94
N GLU A 538 -2.55 -14.77 -11.81
CA GLU A 538 -1.37 -13.93 -12.04
C GLU A 538 -0.85 -13.27 -10.77
N LEU A 539 -1.73 -12.79 -9.88
CA LEU A 539 -1.30 -12.12 -8.65
C LEU A 539 -0.58 -13.07 -7.68
N ILE A 540 -1.04 -14.32 -7.57
CA ILE A 540 -0.35 -15.34 -6.77
C ILE A 540 1.01 -15.64 -7.38
N ARG A 541 1.09 -15.83 -8.71
CA ARG A 541 2.37 -16.05 -9.40
C ARG A 541 3.33 -14.89 -9.21
N ARG A 542 2.82 -13.66 -9.26
CA ARG A 542 3.59 -12.42 -9.12
C ARG A 542 4.16 -12.28 -7.72
N PHE A 543 3.35 -12.49 -6.68
CA PHE A 543 3.87 -12.49 -5.32
C PHE A 543 4.81 -13.66 -5.07
N ALA A 544 4.48 -14.87 -5.54
CA ALA A 544 5.39 -16.01 -5.43
C ALA A 544 6.73 -15.78 -6.14
N ALA A 545 6.75 -15.09 -7.27
CA ALA A 545 7.96 -14.67 -7.95
C ALA A 545 8.78 -13.68 -7.13
N LYS A 546 8.13 -12.67 -6.54
CA LYS A 546 8.77 -11.72 -5.61
C LYS A 546 9.36 -12.41 -4.38
N GLU A 547 8.59 -13.31 -3.76
CA GLU A 547 9.04 -14.09 -2.61
C GLU A 547 10.17 -15.06 -3.00
N ALA A 548 10.12 -15.71 -4.17
CA ALA A 548 11.21 -16.55 -4.65
C ALA A 548 12.52 -15.75 -4.86
N SER A 549 12.41 -14.53 -5.38
CA SER A 549 13.54 -13.62 -5.62
C SER A 549 14.18 -13.05 -4.35
N THR A 550 13.54 -13.21 -3.17
CA THR A 550 14.07 -12.73 -1.88
C THR A 550 14.33 -13.86 -0.88
N ASN A 551 13.59 -14.97 -1.00
CA ASN A 551 13.83 -16.20 -0.26
C ASN A 551 15.14 -16.89 -0.69
N LEU A 552 15.36 -16.99 -2.00
CA LEU A 552 16.58 -17.54 -2.60
C LEU A 552 16.97 -18.94 -2.10
N SER A 553 15.99 -19.77 -1.69
CA SER A 553 16.26 -21.18 -1.40
C SER A 553 16.87 -21.86 -2.64
N PRO A 554 17.95 -22.63 -2.50
CA PRO A 554 18.52 -23.42 -3.59
C PRO A 554 17.51 -24.35 -4.26
N GLU A 555 16.45 -24.76 -3.54
CA GLU A 555 15.39 -25.60 -4.09
C GLU A 555 14.48 -24.89 -5.10
N LEU A 556 14.52 -23.56 -5.17
CA LEU A 556 13.67 -22.76 -6.06
C LEU A 556 14.39 -22.31 -7.34
N ILE A 557 15.71 -22.48 -7.43
CA ILE A 557 16.50 -21.93 -8.55
C ILE A 557 16.01 -22.42 -9.91
N ASP A 558 15.73 -23.72 -10.04
CA ASP A 558 15.26 -24.29 -11.29
C ASP A 558 13.85 -23.79 -11.63
N ASP A 559 12.97 -23.62 -10.62
CA ASP A 559 11.63 -23.07 -10.81
C ASP A 559 11.69 -21.61 -11.28
N VAL A 560 12.54 -20.79 -10.66
CA VAL A 560 12.77 -19.38 -11.02
C VAL A 560 13.20 -19.25 -12.47
N PHE A 561 14.24 -19.98 -12.89
CA PHE A 561 14.72 -19.93 -14.27
C PHE A 561 13.68 -20.50 -15.25
N LYS A 562 13.09 -21.66 -14.93
CA LYS A 562 12.08 -22.30 -15.78
C LYS A 562 10.91 -21.38 -16.06
N ILE A 563 10.38 -20.71 -15.04
CA ILE A 563 9.23 -19.83 -15.20
C ILE A 563 9.65 -18.55 -15.92
N ARG A 564 10.76 -17.91 -15.54
CA ARG A 564 11.21 -16.68 -16.21
C ARG A 564 11.31 -16.84 -17.73
N TYR A 565 11.89 -17.94 -18.19
CA TYR A 565 12.12 -18.19 -19.61
C TYR A 565 10.97 -18.92 -20.31
N ALA A 566 9.89 -19.27 -19.61
CA ALA A 566 8.73 -19.88 -20.23
C ALA A 566 7.99 -18.88 -21.15
N PRO A 567 7.57 -19.28 -22.36
CA PRO A 567 6.86 -18.38 -23.29
C PRO A 567 5.58 -17.77 -22.72
N GLY A 568 4.89 -18.47 -21.82
CA GLY A 568 3.61 -18.05 -21.23
C GLY A 568 3.73 -17.24 -19.93
N THR A 569 4.93 -16.79 -19.56
CA THR A 569 5.11 -15.99 -18.33
C THR A 569 4.66 -14.55 -18.55
N SER A 570 3.82 -14.06 -17.63
CA SER A 570 3.31 -12.69 -17.69
C SER A 570 4.48 -11.71 -17.55
N LYS A 571 4.37 -10.53 -18.18
CA LYS A 571 5.42 -9.49 -18.10
C LYS A 571 5.78 -9.13 -16.67
N ARG A 572 4.79 -9.07 -15.76
CA ARG A 572 5.03 -8.67 -14.37
C ARG A 572 5.64 -9.78 -13.53
N VAL A 573 5.30 -11.04 -13.78
CA VAL A 573 5.99 -12.20 -13.19
C VAL A 573 7.43 -12.27 -13.68
N GLU A 574 7.69 -12.09 -14.98
CA GLU A 574 9.06 -12.06 -15.54
C GLU A 574 9.89 -10.94 -14.92
N PHE A 575 9.32 -9.74 -14.77
CA PHE A 575 9.98 -8.61 -14.10
C PHE A 575 10.49 -8.98 -12.70
N GLN A 576 9.67 -9.66 -11.90
CA GLN A 576 10.05 -10.12 -10.56
C GLN A 576 11.15 -11.19 -10.58
N LEU A 577 11.05 -12.15 -11.49
CA LEU A 577 12.04 -13.23 -11.62
C LEU A 577 13.35 -12.76 -12.27
N ASN A 578 13.33 -11.66 -13.04
CA ASN A 578 14.54 -11.10 -13.63
C ASN A 578 15.57 -10.74 -12.57
N GLY A 579 15.16 -9.96 -11.57
CA GLY A 579 16.02 -9.65 -10.42
C GLY A 579 16.41 -10.90 -9.63
N GLY A 580 15.49 -11.85 -9.46
CA GLY A 580 15.77 -13.13 -8.78
C GLY A 580 16.91 -13.91 -9.41
N CYS A 581 16.93 -14.08 -10.73
CA CYS A 581 18.02 -14.77 -11.44
C CYS A 581 19.40 -14.13 -11.23
N GLU A 582 19.45 -12.82 -10.98
CA GLU A 582 20.68 -12.05 -10.83
C GLU A 582 21.25 -12.07 -9.39
N THR A 583 20.54 -12.69 -8.44
CA THR A 583 20.90 -12.69 -7.01
C THR A 583 21.45 -14.01 -6.49
N TYR A 584 21.29 -15.10 -7.25
CA TYR A 584 21.94 -16.39 -7.00
C TYR A 584 23.45 -16.32 -7.26
N SER A 585 24.20 -17.30 -6.77
CA SER A 585 25.63 -17.38 -7.06
C SER A 585 25.87 -17.54 -8.56
N LYS A 586 26.96 -16.96 -9.06
CA LYS A 586 27.30 -16.98 -10.49
C LYS A 586 27.31 -18.40 -11.07
N VAL A 587 27.90 -19.34 -10.34
CA VAL A 587 28.02 -20.74 -10.77
C VAL A 587 26.64 -21.40 -10.85
N GLU A 588 25.79 -21.22 -9.85
CA GLU A 588 24.46 -21.86 -9.81
C GLU A 588 23.52 -21.25 -10.84
N ALA A 589 23.52 -19.92 -10.98
CA ALA A 589 22.70 -19.19 -11.94
C ALA A 589 23.01 -19.59 -13.39
N LEU A 590 24.30 -19.67 -13.75
CA LEU A 590 24.69 -20.07 -15.11
C LEU A 590 24.36 -21.53 -15.40
N LYS A 591 24.55 -22.44 -14.44
CA LYS A 591 24.15 -23.84 -14.58
C LYS A 591 22.63 -23.99 -14.72
N ALA A 592 21.84 -23.21 -13.98
CA ALA A 592 20.38 -23.22 -14.11
C ALA A 592 19.93 -22.66 -15.48
N PHE A 593 20.56 -21.59 -15.95
CA PHE A 593 20.33 -21.03 -17.29
C PHE A 593 20.61 -22.08 -18.38
N GLU A 594 21.76 -22.77 -18.30
CA GLU A 594 22.14 -23.83 -19.23
C GLU A 594 21.11 -24.96 -19.29
N ARG A 595 20.65 -25.43 -18.13
CA ARG A 595 19.62 -26.48 -18.01
C ARG A 595 18.24 -26.09 -18.55
N VAL A 596 17.89 -24.80 -18.52
CA VAL A 596 16.52 -24.35 -18.84
C VAL A 596 16.41 -23.76 -20.25
N VAL A 597 17.46 -23.07 -20.70
CA VAL A 597 17.48 -22.30 -21.95
C VAL A 597 18.34 -23.00 -22.99
N GLU A 598 19.60 -23.27 -22.70
CA GLU A 598 20.55 -23.79 -23.71
C GLU A 598 20.33 -25.27 -24.03
N SER A 599 19.72 -26.03 -23.12
CA SER A 599 19.33 -27.43 -23.38
C SER A 599 18.15 -27.58 -24.35
N LYS A 600 17.54 -26.47 -24.80
CA LYS A 600 16.32 -26.45 -25.60
C LYS A 600 16.58 -25.94 -27.02
N SER A 601 15.97 -26.59 -28.01
CA SER A 601 16.23 -26.35 -29.43
C SER A 601 15.23 -25.41 -30.12
N GLU A 602 14.12 -25.09 -29.46
CA GLU A 602 13.06 -24.23 -30.01
C GLU A 602 13.55 -22.78 -30.17
N GLN A 603 13.05 -22.10 -31.21
CA GLN A 603 13.53 -20.76 -31.59
C GLN A 603 13.39 -19.72 -30.47
N TRP A 604 12.34 -19.84 -29.64
CA TRP A 604 12.16 -18.98 -28.47
C TRP A 604 13.38 -19.04 -27.53
N TYR A 605 13.83 -20.23 -27.17
CA TYR A 605 14.96 -20.41 -26.26
C TYR A 605 16.28 -20.02 -26.92
N LYS A 606 16.46 -20.29 -28.22
CA LYS A 606 17.60 -19.78 -29.00
C LYS A 606 17.70 -18.25 -28.97
N ASN A 607 16.58 -17.55 -29.11
CA ASN A 607 16.55 -16.09 -28.98
C ASN A 607 16.91 -15.63 -27.57
N LYS A 608 16.48 -16.40 -26.55
CA LYS A 608 16.80 -16.13 -25.14
C LYS A 608 18.23 -16.48 -24.74
N SER A 609 18.97 -17.30 -25.50
CA SER A 609 20.39 -17.55 -25.25
C SER A 609 21.23 -16.27 -25.23
N ALA A 610 20.81 -15.22 -25.95
CA ALA A 610 21.46 -13.91 -25.91
C ALA A 610 21.44 -13.26 -24.50
N ASP A 611 20.47 -13.62 -23.65
CA ASP A 611 20.37 -13.12 -22.28
C ASP A 611 21.51 -13.62 -21.39
N LYS A 612 22.21 -14.71 -21.75
CA LYS A 612 23.37 -15.24 -21.01
C LYS A 612 24.47 -14.19 -20.86
N LYS A 613 24.71 -13.39 -21.91
CA LYS A 613 25.73 -12.33 -21.87
C LYS A 613 25.38 -11.24 -20.86
N ARG A 614 24.11 -10.84 -20.80
CA ARG A 614 23.62 -9.85 -19.82
C ARG A 614 23.71 -10.40 -18.40
N LEU A 615 23.26 -11.65 -18.20
CA LEU A 615 23.30 -12.32 -16.90
C LEU A 615 24.75 -12.45 -16.40
N LEU A 616 25.67 -12.92 -17.25
CA LEU A 616 27.09 -13.03 -16.91
C LEU A 616 27.69 -11.68 -16.52
N TYR A 617 27.41 -10.62 -17.29
CA TYR A 617 27.88 -9.27 -16.97
C TYR A 617 27.39 -8.79 -15.60
N THR A 618 26.10 -8.98 -15.28
CA THR A 618 25.54 -8.60 -13.98
C THR A 618 26.18 -9.39 -12.84
N LEU A 619 26.34 -10.72 -13.00
CA LEU A 619 26.92 -11.59 -11.98
C LEU A 619 28.40 -11.29 -11.73
N ASP A 620 29.19 -11.05 -12.80
CA ASP A 620 30.60 -10.66 -12.71
C ASP A 620 30.77 -9.31 -12.00
N ARG A 621 29.88 -8.35 -12.30
CA ARG A 621 29.89 -7.06 -11.62
C ARG A 621 29.57 -7.22 -10.13
N ALA A 622 28.53 -8.00 -9.80
CA ALA A 622 28.15 -8.25 -8.42
C ALA A 622 29.30 -8.91 -7.63
N GLU A 623 29.94 -9.94 -8.18
CA GLU A 623 31.09 -10.62 -7.55
C GLU A 623 32.21 -9.63 -7.18
N LYS A 624 32.55 -8.71 -8.10
CA LYS A 624 33.54 -7.66 -7.86
C LYS A 624 33.09 -6.64 -6.82
N GLU A 625 31.85 -6.18 -6.88
CA GLU A 625 31.29 -5.20 -5.96
C GLU A 625 31.25 -5.72 -4.52
N PHE A 626 30.88 -7.00 -4.31
CA PHE A 626 30.90 -7.61 -2.98
C PHE A 626 32.33 -7.83 -2.48
N ALA A 627 33.24 -8.33 -3.32
CA ALA A 627 34.64 -8.49 -2.93
C ALA A 627 35.27 -7.16 -2.49
N ALA A 628 34.93 -6.06 -3.17
CA ALA A 628 35.41 -4.70 -2.88
C ALA A 628 34.99 -4.17 -1.48
N LEU A 629 33.99 -4.77 -0.82
CA LEU A 629 33.62 -4.38 0.56
C LEU A 629 34.77 -4.61 1.54
N LEU A 630 35.54 -5.68 1.36
CA LEU A 630 36.65 -6.06 2.24
C LEU A 630 37.99 -5.39 1.89
N ASP A 631 38.06 -4.68 0.76
CA ASP A 631 39.26 -3.97 0.31
C ASP A 631 39.37 -2.59 1.00
N SER A 632 40.49 -2.33 1.68
CA SER A 632 40.73 -1.05 2.38
C SER A 632 40.87 0.14 1.45
N GLU A 633 41.29 -0.07 0.20
CA GLU A 633 41.54 0.99 -0.79
C GLU A 633 40.24 1.50 -1.44
N VAL A 634 39.14 0.76 -1.30
CA VAL A 634 37.85 1.13 -1.90
C VAL A 634 37.18 2.22 -1.08
N ALA A 635 36.81 3.31 -1.76
CA ALA A 635 36.15 4.46 -1.14
C ALA A 635 34.84 4.09 -0.40
N VAL A 636 34.64 4.67 0.79
CA VAL A 636 33.45 4.50 1.65
C VAL A 636 32.14 4.71 0.89
N LYS A 637 32.10 5.70 -0.01
CA LYS A 637 30.91 5.99 -0.84
C LYS A 637 30.49 4.79 -1.69
N ASN A 638 31.45 4.08 -2.27
CA ASN A 638 31.18 2.93 -3.13
C ASN A 638 30.67 1.74 -2.29
N LYS A 639 31.32 1.48 -1.14
CA LYS A 639 30.87 0.45 -0.19
C LYS A 639 29.43 0.71 0.28
N ARG A 640 29.12 1.97 0.61
CA ARG A 640 27.78 2.38 1.01
C ARG A 640 26.75 2.14 -0.10
N PHE A 641 27.09 2.44 -1.35
CA PHE A 641 26.21 2.18 -2.48
C PHE A 641 25.88 0.68 -2.59
N THR A 642 26.89 -0.19 -2.54
CA THR A 642 26.72 -1.64 -2.55
C THR A 642 25.85 -2.14 -1.38
N ILE A 643 26.12 -1.67 -0.16
CA ILE A 643 25.36 -2.07 1.04
C ILE A 643 23.90 -1.62 0.94
N THR A 644 23.65 -0.36 0.58
CA THR A 644 22.28 0.17 0.52
C THR A 644 21.44 -0.45 -0.59
N ALA A 645 22.07 -0.94 -1.68
CA ALA A 645 21.38 -1.69 -2.72
C ALA A 645 20.79 -3.03 -2.25
N LEU A 646 21.33 -3.62 -1.16
CA LEU A 646 20.83 -4.88 -0.58
C LEU A 646 19.39 -4.79 -0.08
N ARG A 647 18.89 -3.59 0.23
CA ARG A 647 17.47 -3.34 0.58
C ARG A 647 16.50 -3.77 -0.51
N ASN A 648 16.97 -3.93 -1.74
CA ASN A 648 16.17 -4.32 -2.89
C ASN A 648 16.51 -5.73 -3.39
N SER A 649 17.78 -6.12 -3.38
CA SER A 649 18.20 -7.42 -3.94
C SER A 649 18.12 -8.58 -2.96
N ASN A 650 18.26 -8.32 -1.66
CA ASN A 650 18.39 -9.34 -0.61
C ASN A 650 19.35 -10.49 -0.98
N SER A 651 20.40 -10.21 -1.75
CA SER A 651 21.29 -11.26 -2.24
C SER A 651 21.93 -12.02 -1.08
N ILE A 652 21.89 -13.35 -1.17
CA ILE A 652 22.55 -14.27 -0.23
C ILE A 652 23.79 -14.93 -0.84
N ALA A 653 24.07 -14.72 -2.13
CA ALA A 653 25.19 -15.35 -2.84
C ALA A 653 26.55 -15.03 -2.20
N TYR A 654 26.67 -13.88 -1.56
CA TYR A 654 27.90 -13.40 -0.92
C TYR A 654 27.69 -13.11 0.58
N ILE A 655 26.77 -13.83 1.23
CA ILE A 655 26.40 -13.58 2.63
C ILE A 655 27.60 -13.69 3.59
N ASP A 656 28.55 -14.59 3.32
CA ASP A 656 29.77 -14.75 4.12
C ASP A 656 30.67 -13.50 4.08
N ILE A 657 30.75 -12.84 2.91
CA ILE A 657 31.47 -11.58 2.75
C ILE A 657 30.80 -10.50 3.59
N LEU A 658 29.46 -10.43 3.57
CA LEU A 658 28.70 -9.47 4.36
C LEU A 658 28.88 -9.70 5.87
N PHE A 659 28.82 -10.95 6.33
CA PHE A 659 29.10 -11.28 7.73
C PHE A 659 30.52 -10.94 8.15
N LYS A 660 31.51 -11.22 7.30
CA LYS A 660 32.90 -10.83 7.56
C LYS A 660 33.05 -9.31 7.61
N PHE A 661 32.41 -8.58 6.68
CA PHE A 661 32.43 -7.13 6.67
C PHE A 661 31.83 -6.54 7.94
N LEU A 662 30.66 -7.03 8.38
CA LEU A 662 30.00 -6.57 9.60
C LEU A 662 30.89 -6.71 10.84
N ARG A 663 31.62 -7.83 10.95
CA ARG A 663 32.50 -8.13 12.09
C ARG A 663 33.81 -7.34 12.08
N THR A 664 34.35 -7.05 10.89
CA THR A 664 35.73 -6.51 10.74
C THR A 664 35.78 -5.02 10.44
N SER A 665 34.72 -4.44 9.89
CA SER A 665 34.65 -3.02 9.55
C SER A 665 34.80 -2.14 10.80
N GLN A 666 35.67 -1.13 10.71
CA GLN A 666 35.83 -0.11 11.74
C GLN A 666 34.92 1.11 11.51
N ASP A 667 34.23 1.18 10.37
CA ASP A 667 33.31 2.25 10.02
C ASP A 667 31.91 1.94 10.62
N ALA A 668 31.51 2.72 11.63
CA ALA A 668 30.25 2.55 12.32
C ALA A 668 29.03 2.81 11.41
N ASP A 669 29.11 3.78 10.50
CA ASP A 669 28.01 4.09 9.58
C ASP A 669 27.79 2.94 8.62
N LEU A 670 28.86 2.38 8.03
CA LEU A 670 28.74 1.23 7.13
C LEU A 670 28.19 -0.01 7.85
N LYS A 671 28.55 -0.21 9.13
CA LYS A 671 27.94 -1.28 9.95
C LYS A 671 26.46 -1.05 10.17
N ILE A 672 26.03 0.17 10.47
CA ILE A 672 24.61 0.53 10.63
C ILE A 672 23.87 0.28 9.31
N TYR A 673 24.39 0.72 8.17
CA TYR A 673 23.75 0.49 6.87
C TYR A 673 23.61 -0.99 6.54
N LEU A 674 24.61 -1.81 6.87
CA LEU A 674 24.54 -3.25 6.61
C LEU A 674 23.57 -3.95 7.57
N ALA A 675 23.60 -3.60 8.86
CA ALA A 675 22.64 -4.09 9.83
C ALA A 675 21.20 -3.76 9.40
N GLU A 676 20.94 -2.52 9.00
CA GLU A 676 19.62 -2.10 8.51
C GLU A 676 19.21 -2.86 7.24
N ALA A 677 20.13 -3.02 6.28
CA ALA A 677 19.87 -3.76 5.05
C ALA A 677 19.49 -5.23 5.32
N PHE A 678 20.10 -5.88 6.32
CA PHE A 678 19.70 -7.22 6.74
C PHE A 678 18.27 -7.30 7.27
N GLY A 679 17.70 -6.20 7.76
CA GLY A 679 16.29 -6.13 8.18
C GLY A 679 15.29 -6.42 7.06
N TRP A 680 15.71 -6.35 5.79
CA TRP A 680 14.87 -6.65 4.62
C TRP A 680 14.83 -8.14 4.24
N TYR A 681 15.60 -9.01 4.92
CA TYR A 681 15.70 -10.45 4.62
C TYR A 681 14.60 -11.28 5.32
N THR A 682 13.38 -10.72 5.43
CA THR A 682 12.28 -11.27 6.25
C THR A 682 11.86 -12.68 5.85
N ASN A 683 11.92 -13.01 4.56
CA ASN A 683 11.58 -14.33 4.02
C ASN A 683 12.80 -15.09 3.47
N SER A 684 14.03 -14.63 3.75
CA SER A 684 15.25 -15.27 3.25
C SER A 684 15.46 -16.67 3.81
N SER A 685 15.91 -17.61 2.97
CA SER A 685 16.39 -18.94 3.40
C SER A 685 17.58 -18.87 4.36
N LYS A 686 18.29 -17.74 4.41
CA LYS A 686 19.41 -17.46 5.32
C LYS A 686 19.02 -16.60 6.53
N ARG A 687 17.74 -16.31 6.73
CA ARG A 687 17.24 -15.45 7.82
C ARG A 687 17.76 -15.86 9.19
N SER A 688 17.68 -17.15 9.55
CA SER A 688 18.12 -17.63 10.87
C SER A 688 19.60 -17.41 11.11
N GLU A 689 20.43 -17.56 10.08
CA GLU A 689 21.88 -17.26 10.13
C GLU A 689 22.12 -15.76 10.31
N ILE A 690 21.40 -14.91 9.58
CA ILE A 690 21.48 -13.44 9.71
C ILE A 690 21.11 -13.00 11.13
N VAL A 691 20.02 -13.54 11.69
CA VAL A 691 19.59 -13.24 13.07
C VAL A 691 20.66 -13.65 14.07
N ALA A 692 21.25 -14.84 13.92
CA ALA A 692 22.31 -15.32 14.82
C ALA A 692 23.53 -14.38 14.79
N VAL A 693 24.01 -14.02 13.60
CA VAL A 693 25.17 -13.11 13.44
C VAL A 693 24.87 -11.72 14.00
N CYS A 694 23.67 -11.18 13.78
CA CYS A 694 23.30 -9.88 14.34
C CYS A 694 23.26 -9.90 15.87
N LYS A 695 22.74 -10.98 16.48
CA LYS A 695 22.74 -11.16 17.95
C LYS A 695 24.16 -11.29 18.51
N GLU A 696 24.99 -12.12 17.89
CA GLU A 696 26.40 -12.29 18.27
C GLU A 696 27.14 -10.96 18.23
N GLN A 697 27.01 -10.21 17.13
CA GLN A 697 27.68 -8.93 16.96
C GLN A 697 27.15 -7.89 17.98
N ALA A 698 25.84 -7.85 18.24
CA ALA A 698 25.26 -6.92 19.21
C ALA A 698 25.78 -7.12 20.65
N ASN A 699 26.16 -8.36 21.02
CA ASN A 699 26.69 -8.67 22.34
C ASN A 699 28.12 -8.14 22.57
N ILE A 700 28.90 -7.97 21.50
CA ILE A 700 30.30 -7.51 21.57
C ILE A 700 30.50 -6.08 21.05
N GLU A 701 29.49 -5.51 20.40
CA GLU A 701 29.55 -4.17 19.82
C GLU A 701 29.58 -3.09 20.90
N LYS A 702 30.56 -2.19 20.77
CA LYS A 702 30.76 -1.08 21.72
C LYS A 702 30.09 0.21 21.27
N ASN A 703 29.85 0.37 19.97
CA ASN A 703 29.12 1.53 19.46
C ASN A 703 27.61 1.33 19.65
N GLU A 704 27.01 2.14 20.54
CA GLU A 704 25.59 2.04 20.88
C GLU A 704 24.66 2.22 19.67
N ALA A 705 24.99 3.07 18.70
CA ALA A 705 24.16 3.24 17.50
C ALA A 705 24.16 1.98 16.62
N VAL A 706 25.32 1.34 16.44
CA VAL A 706 25.44 0.07 15.72
C VAL A 706 24.67 -1.03 16.47
N LYS A 707 24.85 -1.12 17.79
CA LYS A 707 24.17 -2.10 18.63
C LYS A 707 22.64 -1.97 18.54
N LYS A 708 22.12 -0.75 18.60
CA LYS A 708 20.67 -0.49 18.45
C LYS A 708 20.15 -0.94 17.09
N GLU A 709 20.85 -0.65 15.99
CA GLU A 709 20.39 -1.10 14.67
C GLU A 709 20.48 -2.63 14.51
N LEU A 710 21.49 -3.28 15.08
CA LEU A 710 21.57 -4.75 15.09
C LEU A 710 20.37 -5.36 15.83
N LEU A 711 20.00 -4.81 16.99
CA LEU A 711 18.83 -5.26 17.74
C LEU A 711 17.52 -5.01 16.97
N ARG A 712 17.36 -3.83 16.34
CA ARG A 712 16.22 -3.54 15.45
C ARG A 712 16.09 -4.58 14.34
N THR A 713 17.18 -4.93 13.69
CA THR A 713 17.19 -5.94 12.64
C THR A 713 16.80 -7.31 13.18
N VAL A 714 17.26 -7.70 14.37
CA VAL A 714 16.81 -8.92 15.03
C VAL A 714 15.31 -8.88 15.27
N TYR A 715 14.76 -7.78 15.80
CA TYR A 715 13.31 -7.63 16.03
C TYR A 715 12.51 -7.72 14.72
N ARG A 716 12.92 -6.99 13.68
CA ARG A 716 12.31 -7.02 12.33
C ARG A 716 12.22 -8.43 11.76
N LEU A 717 13.27 -9.22 11.93
CA LEU A 717 13.30 -10.57 11.39
C LEU A 717 12.51 -11.54 12.26
N THR A 718 12.38 -11.35 13.57
CA THR A 718 11.85 -12.37 14.49
C THR A 718 10.39 -12.22 14.90
N TYR A 719 9.79 -11.04 14.78
CA TYR A 719 8.42 -10.74 15.25
C TYR A 719 7.49 -10.34 14.13
#